data_AF-A0A538ECB3-F1
#
_entry.id   AF-A0A538ECB3-F1
#
_cell.length_a   1.000
_cell.length_b   1.000
_cell.length_c   1.000
_cell.angle_alpha   90.00
_cell.angle_beta   90.00
_cell.angle_gamma   90.00
#
_symmetry.space_group_name_H-M   'P 1'
#
loop_
_entity.id
_entity.type
_entity.pdbx_description
1 polymer ?
#
loop_
_entity_poly.entity_id
_entity_poly.type
_entity_poly.pdbx_seq_one_letter_code
_entity_poly.pdbx_strand_id
1 'polypeptide(L)'
;MGWAQTLRLPGQVVGALVSRAVPAAPAPRTWGSGDRVHVTVPGLGSDAVRRRLVERIAELPGVDWVAVNAVLDRLVLGLGDPPATVEDIERRVAKVLAEEPPPAGAVPGRDAEVPDDRWALARAVTALAADAAALAVATAGRMAGRIPGAVEAAALMTVVDTQPKVRSVVERALGKPRADLTIAVVNAAAQAVAGGTAGLGVDTALRVAQVAEVRQRQVCWARREPGLLGSAASVSADPVRAHRPVPLPDGPVERYAPRTAAVAAAGAGVALAAGGGPRRASGIALATLPKAAGAGREMFACVLGAVLARRGVVVLDRQALRRLDRVDTVVLDVDALTTGALVVSDVIPLPGTDDDAVQMVAHTLFQESTVDSPVAADGWRLGPPETLHLRGRTGVREQRRLRTAGAVAVLGLARGSRLEAVVGVRPEPAQAADALVAAVRRANLTLAYAHDGPLDGRESGARRVPGGAGLVPAVRQLQGEGHGVLLVSRHRAALAQADCGIGVAGRDGTPAWGADILVGEDLDSAALLIEAAGTARTVSDRGVVLAEAGSTLGAVTTLTGRPAGAGGRALLAVNGAAALSLLQGGWAAAELTRRPLSPPVSTTPWHLLPVDKVLSALDVTTEGLSARQARRRYRPDVQTGPPRTGFLRAFTEELANPLTPILAGGAALSAAIGSVIDAGVVVGAAGLGALAGGLQRTLTDRAVADLLARSAVMATVRRDGAPVRLAADELAVGDVVLLSPNDVVPADCRLLEVHDLEMDESSLTGESFPVAKTANPVVASAVADRASMVYEGTTVAAGRATAVVVATGAGTEAGRSMATAQRAGAVSGVEQRLAQITRTTLPIALGSAGAVMAAGLVRGRGIRETLGAAVGLAVASVPEGLPFLVSAAQLAAARRLSREGALVRNARTIEALGRVDVLCFDKTGTLTQGQIRLATSDPALRPVLAAGVRATPLPRAGQPLPHLTDRAVVEGAAELGVRPQDGQPGWEPVDVLPFEPSRGYHATLGTVGGRTLLSVKGAP
;
A
#
# COMPACT_ATOMS: atom_id res chain seq x y z
N MET A 1 -40.97 -42.62 -24.34
CA MET A 1 -39.58 -43.09 -24.49
C MET A 1 -38.57 -42.02 -24.96
N GLY A 2 -38.98 -40.79 -25.36
CA GLY A 2 -38.07 -39.79 -25.97
C GLY A 2 -37.30 -38.82 -25.05
N TRP A 3 -37.63 -38.72 -23.75
CA TRP A 3 -36.98 -37.76 -22.83
C TRP A 3 -35.67 -38.27 -22.19
N ALA A 4 -35.48 -39.59 -22.13
CA ALA A 4 -34.29 -40.21 -21.52
C ALA A 4 -33.07 -40.24 -22.46
N GLN A 5 -33.27 -40.15 -23.79
CA GLN A 5 -32.19 -40.09 -24.78
C GLN A 5 -31.67 -38.67 -25.01
N THR A 6 -32.52 -37.64 -24.91
CA THR A 6 -32.13 -36.23 -25.10
C THR A 6 -31.27 -35.66 -23.95
N LEU A 7 -31.33 -36.25 -22.75
CA LEU A 7 -30.50 -35.86 -21.60
C LEU A 7 -29.12 -36.56 -21.53
N ARG A 8 -28.89 -37.64 -22.30
CA ARG A 8 -27.61 -38.40 -22.26
C ARG A 8 -26.46 -37.70 -22.99
N LEU A 9 -26.74 -37.05 -24.11
CA LEU A 9 -25.75 -36.32 -24.93
C LEU A 9 -25.07 -35.16 -24.18
N PRO A 10 -25.79 -34.24 -23.49
CA PRO A 10 -25.13 -33.16 -22.75
C PRO A 10 -24.27 -33.68 -21.59
N GLY A 11 -24.70 -34.74 -20.89
CA GLY A 11 -23.92 -35.35 -19.80
C GLY A 11 -22.59 -35.94 -20.27
N GLN A 12 -22.54 -36.56 -21.46
CA GLN A 12 -21.31 -37.09 -22.05
C GLN A 12 -20.34 -35.97 -22.48
N VAL A 13 -20.86 -34.87 -23.04
CA VAL A 13 -20.04 -33.70 -23.41
C VAL A 13 -19.45 -33.00 -22.19
N VAL A 14 -20.24 -32.80 -21.13
CA VAL A 14 -19.75 -32.27 -19.84
C VAL A 14 -18.68 -33.19 -19.26
N GLY A 15 -18.92 -34.51 -19.24
CA GLY A 15 -17.94 -35.49 -18.77
C GLY A 15 -16.63 -35.48 -19.57
N ALA A 16 -16.70 -35.34 -20.89
CA ALA A 16 -15.52 -35.25 -21.76
C ALA A 16 -14.72 -33.96 -21.56
N LEU A 17 -15.39 -32.82 -21.38
CA LEU A 17 -14.73 -31.54 -21.08
C LEU A 17 -14.06 -31.55 -19.71
N VAL A 18 -14.75 -32.05 -18.69
CA VAL A 18 -14.23 -32.13 -17.32
C VAL A 18 -13.05 -33.10 -17.23
N SER A 19 -13.11 -34.25 -17.89
CA SER A 19 -12.02 -35.23 -17.91
C SER A 19 -10.77 -34.75 -18.65
N ARG A 20 -10.91 -33.92 -19.69
CA ARG A 20 -9.78 -33.27 -20.37
C ARG A 20 -9.13 -32.16 -19.54
N ALA A 21 -9.91 -31.45 -18.73
CA ALA A 21 -9.41 -30.34 -17.92
C ALA A 21 -8.94 -30.76 -16.52
N VAL A 22 -9.40 -31.91 -16.02
CA VAL A 22 -9.03 -32.44 -14.69
C VAL A 22 -8.89 -33.98 -14.72
N PRO A 23 -7.67 -34.52 -14.55
CA PRO A 23 -7.44 -35.98 -14.53
C PRO A 23 -8.09 -36.68 -13.32
N ALA A 24 -8.25 -38.01 -13.42
CA ALA A 24 -9.06 -38.82 -12.49
C ALA A 24 -8.45 -39.12 -11.13
N ALA A 25 -7.12 -39.12 -11.07
CA ALA A 25 -6.38 -39.22 -9.83
C ALA A 25 -5.18 -38.26 -9.90
N PRO A 26 -4.70 -37.76 -8.74
CA PRO A 26 -3.39 -37.15 -8.65
C PRO A 26 -2.34 -38.26 -8.86
N ALA A 27 -1.94 -38.49 -10.11
CA ALA A 27 -0.78 -39.34 -10.41
C ALA A 27 0.51 -38.60 -9.98
N PRO A 28 1.56 -39.32 -9.53
CA PRO A 28 2.89 -38.75 -9.37
C PRO A 28 3.33 -38.10 -10.68
N ARG A 29 3.99 -36.96 -10.60
CA ARG A 29 4.42 -36.23 -11.79
C ARG A 29 5.85 -35.79 -11.67
N THR A 30 6.56 -35.89 -12.78
CA THR A 30 7.98 -35.60 -12.84
C THR A 30 8.23 -34.61 -13.96
N TRP A 31 8.96 -33.53 -13.68
CA TRP A 31 9.39 -32.59 -14.72
C TRP A 31 10.72 -31.95 -14.35
N GLY A 32 11.49 -31.58 -15.37
CA GLY A 32 12.74 -30.83 -15.21
C GLY A 32 12.52 -29.32 -15.21
N SER A 33 13.31 -28.60 -14.42
CA SER A 33 13.45 -27.14 -14.42
C SER A 33 14.93 -26.77 -14.31
N GLY A 34 15.60 -26.50 -15.43
CA GLY A 34 17.05 -26.26 -15.46
C GLY A 34 17.85 -27.50 -15.03
N ASP A 35 18.67 -27.32 -13.99
CA ASP A 35 19.48 -28.34 -13.33
C ASP A 35 18.73 -29.14 -12.24
N ARG A 36 17.39 -28.97 -12.16
CA ARG A 36 16.57 -29.62 -11.14
C ARG A 36 15.49 -30.50 -11.72
N VAL A 37 15.12 -31.55 -10.98
CA VAL A 37 13.95 -32.39 -11.26
C VAL A 37 12.98 -32.30 -10.09
N HIS A 38 11.70 -32.11 -10.39
CA HIS A 38 10.63 -32.08 -9.40
C HIS A 38 9.77 -33.31 -9.55
N VAL A 39 9.41 -33.92 -8.42
CA VAL A 39 8.49 -35.05 -8.35
C VAL A 39 7.34 -34.73 -7.40
N THR A 40 6.11 -34.72 -7.89
CA THR A 40 4.92 -34.62 -7.02
C THR A 40 4.66 -35.98 -6.38
N VAL A 41 4.63 -36.02 -5.05
CA VAL A 41 4.33 -37.23 -4.29
C VAL A 41 3.22 -36.89 -3.30
N PRO A 42 1.97 -37.33 -3.56
CA PRO A 42 0.86 -37.10 -2.64
C PRO A 42 1.13 -37.77 -1.29
N GLY A 43 0.86 -37.08 -0.18
CA GLY A 43 0.88 -37.70 1.15
C GLY A 43 2.27 -37.80 1.81
N LEU A 44 3.17 -36.85 1.55
CA LEU A 44 4.50 -36.74 2.21
C LEU A 44 4.43 -36.40 3.71
N GLY A 45 3.25 -36.50 4.33
CA GLY A 45 3.04 -36.20 5.75
C GLY A 45 3.71 -37.18 6.72
N SER A 46 4.14 -38.37 6.26
CA SER A 46 4.86 -39.34 7.10
C SER A 46 6.36 -39.10 7.10
N ASP A 47 6.94 -38.88 8.27
CA ASP A 47 8.40 -38.66 8.44
C ASP A 47 9.23 -39.86 7.97
N ALA A 48 8.71 -41.09 8.12
CA ALA A 48 9.39 -42.31 7.67
C ALA A 48 9.52 -42.33 6.15
N VAL A 49 8.40 -42.06 5.45
CA VAL A 49 8.36 -42.01 3.97
C VAL A 49 9.26 -40.89 3.44
N ARG A 50 9.26 -39.71 4.07
CA ARG A 50 10.15 -38.60 3.67
C ARG A 50 11.63 -38.96 3.79
N ARG A 51 12.05 -39.48 4.96
CA ARG A 51 13.44 -39.88 5.19
C ARG A 51 13.87 -40.96 4.21
N ARG A 52 13.03 -41.96 3.97
CA ARG A 52 13.36 -43.07 3.08
C ARG A 52 13.45 -42.65 1.61
N LEU A 53 12.57 -41.76 1.15
CA LEU A 53 12.66 -41.15 -0.18
C LEU A 53 13.97 -40.38 -0.34
N VAL A 54 14.34 -39.54 0.62
CA VAL A 54 15.61 -38.78 0.61
C VAL A 54 16.81 -39.73 0.57
N GLU A 55 16.88 -40.71 1.47
CA GLU A 55 17.99 -41.69 1.52
C GLU A 55 18.16 -42.45 0.21
N ARG A 56 17.08 -43.05 -0.31
CA ARG A 56 17.14 -43.95 -1.48
C ARG A 56 17.37 -43.24 -2.81
N ILE A 57 17.03 -41.96 -2.87
CA ILE A 57 17.16 -41.13 -4.08
C ILE A 57 18.50 -40.41 -4.08
N ALA A 58 19.05 -40.05 -2.92
CA ALA A 58 20.42 -39.55 -2.80
C ALA A 58 21.46 -40.59 -3.27
N GLU A 59 21.13 -41.89 -3.20
CA GLU A 59 21.97 -42.98 -3.72
C GLU A 59 22.01 -43.07 -5.26
N LEU A 60 21.19 -42.31 -6.00
CA LEU A 60 21.16 -42.38 -7.47
C LEU A 60 22.37 -41.65 -8.06
N PRO A 61 23.12 -42.27 -9.00
CA PRO A 61 24.18 -41.58 -9.74
C PRO A 61 23.62 -40.39 -10.53
N GLY A 62 24.27 -39.22 -10.45
CA GLY A 62 23.86 -38.00 -11.15
C GLY A 62 22.86 -37.12 -10.39
N VAL A 63 22.64 -37.37 -9.10
CA VAL A 63 21.89 -36.51 -8.17
C VAL A 63 22.86 -35.90 -7.15
N ASP A 64 22.99 -34.58 -7.12
CA ASP A 64 23.87 -33.85 -6.19
C ASP A 64 23.23 -33.68 -4.81
N TRP A 65 21.93 -33.40 -4.79
CA TRP A 65 21.16 -33.27 -3.56
C TRP A 65 19.69 -33.59 -3.80
N VAL A 66 19.00 -33.98 -2.73
CA VAL A 66 17.55 -34.21 -2.74
C VAL A 66 16.93 -33.61 -1.49
N ALA A 67 15.81 -32.94 -1.65
CA ALA A 67 15.07 -32.35 -0.55
C ALA A 67 13.56 -32.53 -0.73
N VAL A 68 12.87 -32.63 0.40
CA VAL A 68 11.42 -32.76 0.45
C VAL A 68 10.79 -31.46 0.93
N ASN A 69 9.85 -30.95 0.14
CA ASN A 69 8.95 -29.90 0.56
C ASN A 69 7.56 -30.50 0.80
N ALA A 70 7.27 -30.83 2.06
CA ALA A 70 6.00 -31.43 2.45
C ALA A 70 4.82 -30.44 2.43
N VAL A 71 5.09 -29.13 2.38
CA VAL A 71 4.05 -28.09 2.21
C VAL A 71 3.51 -28.07 0.78
N LEU A 72 4.36 -28.38 -0.20
CA LEU A 72 4.01 -28.47 -1.63
C LEU A 72 3.74 -29.91 -2.12
N ASP A 73 3.81 -30.90 -1.23
CA ASP A 73 3.78 -32.34 -1.54
C ASP A 73 4.77 -32.70 -2.69
N ARG A 74 6.00 -32.19 -2.57
CA ARG A 74 6.98 -32.20 -3.65
C ARG A 74 8.36 -32.65 -3.18
N LEU A 75 8.97 -33.55 -3.95
CA LEU A 75 10.38 -33.90 -3.90
C LEU A 75 11.14 -33.09 -4.96
N VAL A 76 12.25 -32.47 -4.60
CA VAL A 76 13.10 -31.72 -5.54
C VAL A 76 14.50 -32.30 -5.49
N LEU A 77 15.07 -32.57 -6.67
CA LEU A 77 16.41 -33.09 -6.86
C LEU A 77 17.25 -32.06 -7.60
N GLY A 78 18.45 -31.78 -7.12
CA GLY A 78 19.50 -31.13 -7.90
C GLY A 78 20.29 -32.17 -8.67
N LEU A 79 20.47 -31.99 -9.97
CA LEU A 79 21.19 -32.91 -10.83
C LEU A 79 22.67 -32.53 -10.91
N GLY A 80 23.54 -33.54 -10.86
CA GLY A 80 24.98 -33.41 -11.06
C GLY A 80 25.40 -33.58 -12.53
N ASP A 81 26.71 -33.69 -12.77
CA ASP A 81 27.29 -33.98 -14.08
C ASP A 81 28.03 -35.33 -14.07
N PRO A 82 27.58 -36.36 -14.84
CA PRO A 82 26.41 -36.36 -15.73
C PRO A 82 25.07 -36.45 -14.98
N PRO A 83 23.98 -35.87 -15.52
CA PRO A 83 22.69 -35.80 -14.83
C PRO A 83 21.96 -37.15 -14.82
N ALA A 84 21.29 -37.46 -13.70
CA ALA A 84 20.36 -38.59 -13.61
C ALA A 84 19.18 -38.43 -14.58
N THR A 85 18.73 -39.51 -15.22
CA THR A 85 17.59 -39.45 -16.14
C THR A 85 16.25 -39.38 -15.39
N VAL A 86 15.26 -38.69 -15.97
CA VAL A 86 13.91 -38.57 -15.38
C VAL A 86 13.26 -39.95 -15.19
N GLU A 87 13.48 -40.90 -16.12
CA GLU A 87 12.92 -42.25 -16.05
C GLU A 87 13.50 -43.07 -14.88
N ASP A 88 14.79 -42.90 -14.57
CA ASP A 88 15.42 -43.55 -13.43
C ASP A 88 14.90 -43.01 -12.11
N ILE A 89 14.71 -41.68 -12.03
CA ILE A 89 14.10 -41.01 -10.88
C ILE A 89 12.66 -41.51 -10.67
N GLU A 90 11.85 -41.57 -11.73
CA GLU A 90 10.48 -42.07 -11.68
C GLU A 90 10.41 -43.53 -11.19
N ARG A 91 11.22 -44.42 -11.78
CA ARG A 91 11.29 -45.82 -11.36
C ARG A 91 11.67 -45.96 -9.89
N ARG A 92 12.65 -45.18 -9.43
CA ARG A 92 13.11 -45.22 -8.04
C ARG A 92 12.05 -44.72 -7.07
N VAL A 93 11.40 -43.59 -7.38
CA VAL A 93 10.30 -43.05 -6.57
C VAL A 93 9.14 -44.04 -6.49
N ALA A 94 8.72 -44.61 -7.64
CA ALA A 94 7.64 -45.60 -7.68
C ALA A 94 7.97 -46.85 -6.84
N LYS A 95 9.23 -47.31 -6.88
CA LYS A 95 9.68 -48.45 -6.07
C LYS A 95 9.59 -48.14 -4.57
N VAL A 96 10.07 -46.99 -4.12
CA VAL A 96 10.01 -46.59 -2.70
C VAL A 96 8.57 -46.48 -2.21
N LEU A 97 7.68 -45.88 -3.02
CA LEU A 97 6.26 -45.74 -2.67
C LEU A 97 5.50 -47.08 -2.69
N ALA A 98 5.97 -48.07 -3.44
CA ALA A 98 5.40 -49.42 -3.44
C ALA A 98 5.83 -50.23 -2.21
N GLU A 99 7.05 -50.03 -1.72
CA GLU A 99 7.58 -50.67 -0.50
C GLU A 99 6.93 -50.09 0.78
N GLU A 100 6.72 -48.77 0.82
CA GLU A 100 6.06 -48.08 1.93
C GLU A 100 4.97 -47.12 1.39
N PRO A 101 3.73 -47.61 1.22
CA PRO A 101 2.65 -46.75 0.77
C PRO A 101 2.33 -45.68 1.84
N PRO A 102 1.99 -44.44 1.43
CA PRO A 102 1.54 -43.42 2.36
C PRO A 102 0.29 -43.93 3.11
N PRO A 103 0.13 -43.59 4.40
CA PRO A 103 -0.97 -44.11 5.21
C PRO A 103 -2.34 -43.82 4.58
N ALA A 104 -3.24 -44.80 4.61
CA ALA A 104 -4.59 -44.66 4.05
C ALA A 104 -5.32 -43.50 4.72
N GLY A 105 -5.77 -42.51 3.92
CA GLY A 105 -6.38 -41.29 4.46
C GLY A 105 -5.39 -40.20 4.87
N ALA A 106 -4.12 -40.29 4.45
CA ALA A 106 -3.17 -39.18 4.56
C ALA A 106 -3.79 -37.92 3.92
N VAL A 107 -4.14 -36.97 4.78
CA VAL A 107 -4.64 -35.66 4.34
C VAL A 107 -3.45 -34.91 3.72
N PRO A 108 -3.59 -34.33 2.52
CA PRO A 108 -2.57 -33.46 1.94
C PRO A 108 -2.06 -32.45 2.96
N GLY A 109 -0.78 -32.07 2.88
CA GLY A 109 -0.19 -31.11 3.82
C GLY A 109 -0.95 -29.77 3.87
N ARG A 110 -1.63 -29.42 2.76
CA ARG A 110 -2.57 -28.31 2.64
C ARG A 110 -3.56 -28.62 1.51
N ASP A 111 -4.85 -28.31 1.66
CA ASP A 111 -5.85 -28.34 0.57
C ASP A 111 -5.66 -27.19 -0.46
N ALA A 112 -4.43 -26.68 -0.59
CA ALA A 112 -4.10 -25.51 -1.39
C ALA A 112 -3.71 -25.92 -2.82
N GLU A 113 -4.29 -25.23 -3.80
CA GLU A 113 -3.92 -25.34 -5.20
C GLU A 113 -2.51 -24.76 -5.40
N VAL A 114 -1.52 -25.60 -5.65
CA VAL A 114 -0.10 -25.20 -5.80
C VAL A 114 0.08 -24.19 -6.96
N PRO A 115 0.97 -23.18 -6.86
CA PRO A 115 1.09 -22.11 -7.88
C PRO A 115 1.33 -22.54 -9.32
N ASP A 116 1.95 -23.69 -9.53
CA ASP A 116 2.30 -24.25 -10.84
C ASP A 116 1.43 -25.44 -11.26
N ASP A 117 0.26 -25.61 -10.63
CA ASP A 117 -0.73 -26.58 -11.11
C ASP A 117 -1.13 -26.23 -12.55
N ARG A 118 -0.64 -27.04 -13.51
CA ARG A 118 -0.93 -26.87 -14.93
C ARG A 118 -2.42 -27.02 -15.24
N TRP A 119 -3.17 -27.75 -14.42
CA TRP A 119 -4.61 -27.91 -14.58
C TRP A 119 -5.41 -26.75 -14.00
N ALA A 120 -4.82 -25.92 -13.13
CA ALA A 120 -5.45 -24.69 -12.66
C ALA A 120 -5.85 -23.80 -13.84
N LEU A 121 -4.90 -23.56 -14.75
CA LEU A 121 -5.13 -22.75 -15.94
C LEU A 121 -6.08 -23.47 -16.92
N ALA A 122 -5.88 -24.77 -17.15
CA ALA A 122 -6.77 -25.54 -18.03
C ALA A 122 -8.23 -25.54 -17.53
N ARG A 123 -8.47 -25.70 -16.22
CA ARG A 123 -9.79 -25.58 -15.60
C ARG A 123 -10.40 -24.21 -15.79
N ALA A 124 -9.64 -23.15 -15.47
CA ALA A 124 -10.12 -21.77 -15.59
C ALA A 124 -10.47 -21.42 -17.05
N VAL A 125 -9.63 -21.84 -18.01
CA VAL A 125 -9.86 -21.66 -19.46
C VAL A 125 -11.03 -22.50 -19.94
N THR A 126 -11.20 -23.73 -19.45
CA THR A 126 -12.33 -24.60 -19.83
C THR A 126 -13.64 -24.03 -19.32
N ALA A 127 -13.68 -23.52 -18.08
CA ALA A 127 -14.83 -22.82 -17.54
C ALA A 127 -15.15 -21.55 -18.37
N LEU A 128 -14.14 -20.75 -18.71
CA LEU A 128 -14.30 -19.57 -19.57
C LEU A 128 -14.84 -19.95 -20.96
N ALA A 129 -14.31 -21.01 -21.58
CA ALA A 129 -14.74 -21.48 -22.88
C ALA A 129 -16.20 -21.98 -22.85
N ALA A 130 -16.60 -22.66 -21.78
CA ALA A 130 -17.98 -23.09 -21.56
C ALA A 130 -18.92 -21.89 -21.42
N ASP A 131 -18.57 -20.89 -20.59
CA ASP A 131 -19.37 -19.66 -20.40
C ASP A 131 -19.46 -18.84 -21.71
N ALA A 132 -18.36 -18.71 -22.46
CA ALA A 132 -18.33 -17.99 -23.74
C ALA A 132 -19.13 -18.70 -24.84
N ALA A 133 -19.02 -20.03 -24.94
CA ALA A 133 -19.82 -20.83 -25.87
C ALA A 133 -21.31 -20.78 -25.52
N ALA A 134 -21.64 -20.90 -24.23
CA ALA A 134 -22.99 -20.72 -23.71
C ALA A 134 -23.56 -19.34 -24.06
N LEU A 135 -22.76 -18.28 -23.92
CA LEU A 135 -23.14 -16.91 -24.27
C LEU A 135 -23.42 -16.78 -25.77
N ALA A 136 -22.58 -17.35 -26.63
CA ALA A 136 -22.76 -17.35 -28.08
C ALA A 136 -24.02 -18.11 -28.52
N VAL A 137 -24.30 -19.27 -27.89
CA VAL A 137 -25.53 -20.04 -28.14
C VAL A 137 -26.76 -19.25 -27.69
N ALA A 138 -26.71 -18.61 -26.52
CA ALA A 138 -27.81 -17.81 -25.99
C ALA A 138 -28.10 -16.59 -26.87
N THR A 139 -27.08 -15.88 -27.35
CA THR A 139 -27.26 -14.72 -28.26
C THR A 139 -27.77 -15.15 -29.62
N ALA A 140 -27.23 -16.23 -30.22
CA ALA A 140 -27.71 -16.76 -31.49
C ALA A 140 -29.17 -17.24 -31.40
N GLY A 141 -29.55 -17.94 -30.32
CA GLY A 141 -30.93 -18.36 -30.08
C GLY A 141 -31.90 -17.18 -29.95
N ARG A 142 -31.47 -16.10 -29.29
CA ARG A 142 -32.24 -14.86 -29.16
C ARG A 142 -32.44 -14.15 -30.51
N MET A 143 -31.39 -14.08 -31.34
CA MET A 143 -31.47 -13.48 -32.68
C MET A 143 -32.36 -14.31 -33.63
N ALA A 144 -32.36 -15.63 -33.47
CA ALA A 144 -33.15 -16.55 -34.29
C ALA A 144 -34.64 -16.64 -33.87
N GLY A 145 -35.10 -15.88 -32.87
CA GLY A 145 -36.48 -15.89 -32.39
C GLY A 145 -36.94 -17.20 -31.72
N ARG A 146 -36.04 -18.18 -31.55
CA ARG A 146 -36.30 -19.45 -30.85
C ARG A 146 -36.02 -19.24 -29.36
N ILE A 147 -37.03 -18.93 -28.57
CA ILE A 147 -36.89 -18.81 -27.10
C ILE A 147 -37.12 -20.21 -26.50
N PRO A 148 -36.10 -20.92 -25.97
CA PRO A 148 -36.35 -22.15 -25.26
C PRO A 148 -36.97 -21.80 -23.90
N GLY A 149 -38.21 -22.24 -23.68
CA GLY A 149 -39.03 -21.91 -22.52
C GLY A 149 -38.70 -22.68 -21.23
N ALA A 150 -37.43 -22.85 -20.88
CA ALA A 150 -37.02 -23.63 -19.69
C ALA A 150 -36.25 -22.79 -18.66
N VAL A 151 -36.69 -21.55 -18.40
CA VAL A 151 -36.17 -20.70 -17.29
C VAL A 151 -36.25 -21.43 -15.94
N GLU A 152 -37.21 -22.36 -15.80
CA GLU A 152 -37.39 -23.23 -14.63
C GLU A 152 -36.21 -24.21 -14.40
N ALA A 153 -35.56 -24.69 -15.46
CA ALA A 153 -34.38 -25.57 -15.36
C ALA A 153 -33.12 -24.82 -14.90
N ALA A 154 -32.93 -23.58 -15.39
CA ALA A 154 -31.86 -22.71 -14.92
C ALA A 154 -32.06 -22.26 -13.46
N ALA A 155 -33.31 -22.01 -13.06
CA ALA A 155 -33.65 -21.71 -11.67
C ALA A 155 -33.28 -22.85 -10.73
N LEU A 156 -33.60 -24.09 -11.11
CA LEU A 156 -33.26 -25.28 -10.32
C LEU A 156 -31.75 -25.46 -10.16
N MET A 157 -30.98 -25.29 -11.24
CA MET A 157 -29.51 -25.44 -11.21
C MET A 157 -28.81 -24.32 -10.44
N THR A 158 -29.29 -23.08 -10.55
CA THR A 158 -28.71 -21.94 -9.81
C THR A 158 -28.97 -22.08 -8.31
N VAL A 159 -30.16 -22.54 -7.91
CA VAL A 159 -30.48 -22.85 -6.51
C VAL A 159 -29.59 -23.98 -5.98
N VAL A 160 -29.33 -25.00 -6.80
CA VAL A 160 -28.41 -26.10 -6.45
C VAL A 160 -26.96 -25.61 -6.25
N ASP A 161 -26.45 -24.72 -7.10
CA ASP A 161 -25.11 -24.13 -6.97
C ASP A 161 -24.98 -23.27 -5.70
N THR A 162 -26.02 -22.51 -5.37
CA THR A 162 -26.03 -21.64 -4.18
C THR A 162 -26.30 -22.34 -2.86
N GLN A 163 -26.67 -23.63 -2.84
CA GLN A 163 -26.98 -24.36 -1.61
C GLN A 163 -25.77 -25.17 -1.09
N PRO A 164 -25.15 -24.78 0.04
CA PRO A 164 -23.88 -25.37 0.50
C PRO A 164 -23.95 -26.89 0.78
N LYS A 165 -25.11 -27.36 1.25
CA LYS A 165 -25.34 -28.78 1.55
C LYS A 165 -25.38 -29.67 0.31
N VAL A 166 -25.80 -29.15 -0.84
CA VAL A 166 -25.85 -29.92 -2.09
C VAL A 166 -24.47 -29.96 -2.72
N ARG A 167 -23.77 -28.82 -2.71
CA ARG A 167 -22.38 -28.71 -3.16
C ARG A 167 -21.46 -29.70 -2.45
N SER A 168 -21.55 -29.84 -1.14
CA SER A 168 -20.70 -30.78 -0.37
C SER A 168 -20.95 -32.26 -0.70
N VAL A 169 -22.12 -32.61 -1.23
CA VAL A 169 -22.40 -33.96 -1.74
C VAL A 169 -21.67 -34.20 -3.06
N VAL A 170 -21.72 -33.22 -3.97
CA VAL A 170 -21.03 -33.29 -5.28
C VAL A 170 -19.51 -33.29 -5.09
N GLU A 171 -18.98 -32.46 -4.18
CA GLU A 171 -17.56 -32.40 -3.85
C GLU A 171 -17.04 -33.72 -3.28
N ARG A 172 -17.82 -34.41 -2.42
CA ARG A 172 -17.46 -35.73 -1.89
C ARG A 172 -17.44 -36.82 -2.97
N ALA A 173 -18.29 -36.70 -3.99
CA ALA A 173 -18.41 -37.71 -5.05
C ALA A 173 -17.34 -37.55 -6.16
N LEU A 174 -17.02 -36.31 -6.54
CA LEU A 174 -16.17 -36.02 -7.70
C LEU A 174 -14.78 -35.46 -7.34
N GLY A 175 -14.58 -35.04 -6.10
CA GLY A 175 -13.46 -34.21 -5.67
C GLY A 175 -13.70 -32.73 -6.00
N LYS A 176 -13.26 -31.83 -5.11
CA LYS A 176 -13.51 -30.38 -5.17
C LYS A 176 -13.15 -29.72 -6.53
N PRO A 177 -11.93 -29.93 -7.09
CA PRO A 177 -11.56 -29.51 -8.45
C PRO A 177 -12.57 -29.80 -9.56
N ARG A 178 -13.14 -31.01 -9.56
CA ARG A 178 -14.03 -31.51 -10.61
C ARG A 178 -15.46 -31.09 -10.37
N ALA A 179 -15.87 -31.09 -9.10
CA ALA A 179 -17.16 -30.56 -8.70
C ALA A 179 -17.30 -29.09 -9.13
N ASP A 180 -16.29 -28.25 -8.86
CA ASP A 180 -16.30 -26.84 -9.26
C ASP A 180 -16.45 -26.64 -10.77
N LEU A 181 -15.67 -27.37 -11.58
CA LEU A 181 -15.75 -27.27 -13.04
C LEU A 181 -17.07 -27.86 -13.58
N THR A 182 -17.54 -28.97 -13.03
CA THR A 182 -18.79 -29.61 -13.46
C THR A 182 -19.97 -28.70 -13.18
N ILE A 183 -20.03 -28.12 -11.98
CA ILE A 183 -21.06 -27.15 -11.60
C ILE A 183 -21.01 -25.93 -12.53
N ALA A 184 -19.82 -25.40 -12.82
CA ALA A 184 -19.65 -24.28 -13.74
C ALA A 184 -20.19 -24.59 -15.14
N VAL A 185 -19.78 -25.73 -15.74
CA VAL A 185 -20.21 -26.12 -17.10
C VAL A 185 -21.71 -26.41 -17.16
N VAL A 186 -22.26 -27.08 -16.14
CA VAL A 186 -23.70 -27.37 -16.07
C VAL A 186 -24.50 -26.06 -15.90
N ASN A 187 -24.03 -25.14 -15.07
CA ASN A 187 -24.67 -23.84 -14.90
C ASN A 187 -24.62 -23.01 -16.19
N ALA A 188 -23.48 -23.00 -16.90
CA ALA A 188 -23.34 -22.34 -18.20
C ALA A 188 -24.34 -22.89 -19.23
N ALA A 189 -24.43 -24.22 -19.33
CA ALA A 189 -25.39 -24.88 -20.22
C ALA A 189 -26.85 -24.56 -19.84
N ALA A 190 -27.18 -24.57 -18.54
CA ALA A 190 -28.52 -24.23 -18.07
C ALA A 190 -28.90 -22.79 -18.39
N GLN A 191 -27.98 -21.83 -18.22
CA GLN A 191 -28.18 -20.43 -18.58
C GLN A 191 -28.30 -20.23 -20.11
N ALA A 192 -27.55 -20.99 -20.91
CA ALA A 192 -27.64 -20.95 -22.38
C ALA A 192 -29.03 -21.38 -22.87
N VAL A 193 -29.54 -22.50 -22.33
CA VAL A 193 -30.89 -23.00 -22.63
C VAL A 193 -31.95 -22.01 -22.18
N ALA A 194 -31.75 -21.33 -21.05
CA ALA A 194 -32.67 -20.29 -20.57
C ALA A 194 -32.57 -18.95 -21.32
N GLY A 195 -31.66 -18.81 -22.31
CA GLY A 195 -31.45 -17.55 -23.04
C GLY A 195 -30.86 -16.42 -22.18
N GLY A 196 -30.21 -16.76 -21.07
CA GLY A 196 -29.72 -15.84 -20.04
C GLY A 196 -28.41 -15.14 -20.41
N THR A 197 -28.45 -14.17 -21.32
CA THR A 197 -27.23 -13.47 -21.80
C THR A 197 -26.55 -12.61 -20.72
N ALA A 198 -27.32 -11.99 -19.82
CA ALA A 198 -26.76 -11.11 -18.78
C ALA A 198 -25.96 -11.88 -17.71
N GLY A 199 -26.47 -13.03 -17.27
CA GLY A 199 -25.78 -13.88 -16.28
C GLY A 199 -24.49 -14.48 -16.81
N LEU A 200 -24.52 -14.99 -18.05
CA LEU A 200 -23.35 -15.50 -18.75
C LEU A 200 -22.28 -14.43 -19.00
N GLY A 201 -22.69 -13.18 -19.26
CA GLY A 201 -21.75 -12.05 -19.38
C GLY A 201 -21.00 -11.76 -18.07
N VAL A 202 -21.71 -11.76 -16.93
CA VAL A 202 -21.13 -11.62 -15.59
C VAL A 202 -20.17 -12.77 -15.28
N ASP A 203 -20.57 -14.00 -15.56
CA ASP A 203 -19.76 -15.19 -15.30
C ASP A 203 -18.50 -15.20 -16.19
N THR A 204 -18.64 -14.87 -17.48
CA THR A 204 -17.51 -14.72 -18.42
C THR A 204 -16.50 -13.68 -17.93
N ALA A 205 -16.95 -12.49 -17.51
CA ALA A 205 -16.06 -11.44 -17.01
C ALA A 205 -15.27 -11.90 -15.77
N LEU A 206 -15.93 -12.62 -14.86
CA LEU A 206 -15.29 -13.21 -13.69
C LEU A 206 -14.27 -14.29 -14.09
N ARG A 207 -14.61 -15.17 -15.04
CA ARG A 207 -13.68 -16.19 -15.55
C ARG A 207 -12.45 -15.58 -16.21
N VAL A 208 -12.59 -14.47 -16.93
CA VAL A 208 -11.45 -13.73 -17.49
C VAL A 208 -10.51 -13.26 -16.37
N ALA A 209 -11.05 -12.69 -15.29
CA ALA A 209 -10.24 -12.26 -14.15
C ALA A 209 -9.54 -13.43 -13.44
N GLN A 210 -10.22 -14.57 -13.28
CA GLN A 210 -9.64 -15.79 -12.70
C GLN A 210 -8.52 -16.37 -13.59
N VAL A 211 -8.72 -16.43 -14.91
CA VAL A 211 -7.67 -16.85 -15.86
C VAL A 211 -6.47 -15.90 -15.78
N ALA A 212 -6.71 -14.59 -15.70
CA ALA A 212 -5.64 -13.61 -15.56
C ALA A 212 -4.86 -13.79 -14.24
N GLU A 213 -5.54 -14.00 -13.12
CA GLU A 213 -4.91 -14.28 -11.82
C GLU A 213 -4.05 -15.55 -11.88
N VAL A 214 -4.59 -16.68 -12.34
CA VAL A 214 -3.86 -17.95 -12.44
C VAL A 214 -2.64 -17.81 -13.34
N ARG A 215 -2.78 -17.14 -14.49
CA ARG A 215 -1.66 -16.91 -15.41
C ARG A 215 -0.57 -16.05 -14.76
N GLN A 216 -0.93 -14.94 -14.11
CA GLN A 216 0.06 -14.08 -13.44
C GLN A 216 0.76 -14.81 -12.29
N ARG A 217 0.02 -15.64 -11.55
CA ARG A 217 0.56 -16.48 -10.48
C ARG A 217 1.58 -17.50 -11.01
N GLN A 218 1.29 -18.18 -12.11
CA GLN A 218 2.22 -19.10 -12.77
C GLN A 218 3.48 -18.38 -13.28
N VAL A 219 3.33 -17.19 -13.88
CA VAL A 219 4.46 -16.36 -14.33
C VAL A 219 5.31 -15.89 -13.13
N CYS A 220 4.69 -15.49 -12.03
CA CYS A 220 5.39 -15.12 -10.80
C CYS A 220 6.16 -16.32 -10.23
N TRP A 221 5.51 -17.48 -10.15
CA TRP A 221 6.15 -18.72 -9.70
C TRP A 221 7.35 -19.07 -10.56
N ALA A 222 7.21 -19.12 -11.89
CA ALA A 222 8.31 -19.43 -12.80
C ALA A 222 9.52 -18.49 -12.64
N ARG A 223 9.28 -17.20 -12.32
CA ARG A 223 10.36 -16.24 -12.04
C ARG A 223 11.02 -16.43 -10.68
N ARG A 224 10.27 -16.84 -9.66
CA ARG A 224 10.74 -16.96 -8.26
C ARG A 224 11.24 -18.36 -7.90
N GLU A 225 10.78 -19.39 -8.61
CA GLU A 225 11.07 -20.80 -8.35
C GLU A 225 12.57 -21.10 -8.22
N PRO A 226 13.47 -20.59 -9.08
CA PRO A 226 14.91 -20.84 -8.92
C PRO A 226 15.49 -20.32 -7.60
N GLY A 227 15.01 -19.19 -7.09
CA GLY A 227 15.46 -18.64 -5.80
C GLY A 227 14.81 -19.32 -4.59
N LEU A 228 13.62 -19.88 -4.75
CA LEU A 228 12.90 -20.57 -3.67
C LEU A 228 13.35 -22.03 -3.52
N LEU A 229 13.65 -22.70 -4.63
CA LEU A 229 13.95 -24.14 -4.69
C LEU A 229 15.38 -24.44 -5.18
N GLY A 230 16.29 -23.47 -5.06
CA GLY A 230 17.65 -23.58 -5.57
C GLY A 230 18.60 -24.46 -4.75
N SER A 231 18.31 -24.71 -3.46
CA SER A 231 19.17 -25.55 -2.60
C SER A 231 18.35 -26.49 -1.73
N ALA A 232 18.98 -27.57 -1.24
CA ALA A 232 18.32 -28.49 -0.32
C ALA A 232 17.76 -27.80 0.93
N ALA A 233 18.50 -26.82 1.48
CA ALA A 233 18.09 -26.04 2.65
C ALA A 233 16.90 -25.09 2.35
N SER A 234 16.84 -24.51 1.14
CA SER A 234 15.73 -23.63 0.76
C SER A 234 14.47 -24.43 0.44
N VAL A 235 14.59 -25.65 -0.09
CA VAL A 235 13.46 -26.53 -0.43
C VAL A 235 12.83 -27.17 0.80
N SER A 236 13.66 -27.58 1.78
CA SER A 236 13.22 -28.42 2.89
C SER A 236 12.14 -27.76 3.74
N ALA A 237 10.99 -28.43 3.84
CA ALA A 237 9.85 -27.98 4.62
C ALA A 237 9.08 -29.16 5.21
N ASP A 238 8.83 -29.11 6.52
CA ASP A 238 8.03 -30.11 7.23
C ASP A 238 6.53 -29.93 6.99
N PRO A 239 5.74 -31.02 7.09
CA PRO A 239 4.30 -30.94 6.93
C PRO A 239 3.70 -30.16 8.11
N VAL A 240 2.78 -29.24 7.83
CA VAL A 240 2.08 -28.52 8.89
C VAL A 240 0.59 -28.77 8.80
N ARG A 241 0.03 -29.40 9.85
CA ARG A 241 -1.42 -29.58 9.98
C ARG A 241 -2.05 -28.32 10.55
N ALA A 242 -2.77 -27.58 9.71
CA ALA A 242 -3.56 -26.43 10.11
C ALA A 242 -4.95 -26.89 10.56
N HIS A 243 -5.20 -26.96 11.88
CA HIS A 243 -6.57 -27.13 12.39
C HIS A 243 -6.92 -25.94 13.25
N ARG A 244 -7.92 -25.17 12.79
CA ARG A 244 -8.45 -24.02 13.51
C ARG A 244 -9.34 -24.51 14.67
N PRO A 245 -9.16 -24.04 15.92
CA PRO A 245 -9.90 -24.55 17.08
C PRO A 245 -11.43 -24.39 16.98
N VAL A 246 -11.88 -23.28 16.37
CA VAL A 246 -13.29 -23.00 16.11
C VAL A 246 -13.47 -22.63 14.63
N PRO A 247 -14.69 -22.69 14.06
CA PRO A 247 -14.93 -22.21 12.71
C PRO A 247 -14.57 -20.72 12.55
N LEU A 248 -13.97 -20.35 11.42
CA LEU A 248 -13.67 -18.94 11.11
C LEU A 248 -14.98 -18.13 11.12
N PRO A 249 -15.04 -16.94 11.76
CA PRO A 249 -16.25 -16.14 11.83
C PRO A 249 -16.82 -15.80 10.45
N ASP A 250 -18.13 -15.68 10.38
CA ASP A 250 -18.82 -15.34 9.14
C ASP A 250 -18.57 -13.86 8.76
N GLY A 251 -18.11 -13.68 7.51
CA GLY A 251 -18.00 -12.36 6.89
C GLY A 251 -19.37 -11.81 6.46
N PRO A 252 -19.41 -10.61 5.87
CA PRO A 252 -20.65 -10.02 5.38
C PRO A 252 -21.44 -10.94 4.43
N VAL A 253 -20.74 -11.60 3.50
CA VAL A 253 -21.34 -12.51 2.51
C VAL A 253 -21.88 -13.78 3.18
N GLU A 254 -21.10 -14.39 4.08
CA GLU A 254 -21.49 -15.60 4.80
C GLU A 254 -22.69 -15.37 5.73
N ARG A 255 -22.83 -14.17 6.31
CA ARG A 255 -24.02 -13.79 7.10
C ARG A 255 -25.26 -13.55 6.24
N TYR A 256 -25.07 -13.06 5.01
CA TYR A 256 -26.17 -12.70 4.11
C TYR A 256 -26.76 -13.93 3.38
N ALA A 257 -25.91 -14.77 2.80
CA ALA A 257 -26.32 -15.92 1.99
C ALA A 257 -27.38 -16.85 2.65
N PRO A 258 -27.23 -17.32 3.90
CA PRO A 258 -28.23 -18.20 4.52
C PRO A 258 -29.56 -17.49 4.79
N ARG A 259 -29.54 -16.18 5.09
CA ARG A 259 -30.76 -15.38 5.29
C ARG A 259 -31.57 -15.28 3.99
N THR A 260 -30.89 -15.08 2.86
CA THR A 260 -31.57 -15.00 1.55
C THR A 260 -32.29 -16.28 1.16
N ALA A 261 -31.74 -17.45 1.48
CA ALA A 261 -32.39 -18.73 1.19
C ALA A 261 -33.73 -18.88 1.95
N ALA A 262 -33.78 -18.43 3.21
CA ALA A 262 -35.02 -18.42 3.99
C ALA A 262 -36.05 -17.42 3.42
N VAL A 263 -35.60 -16.22 3.04
CA VAL A 263 -36.44 -15.20 2.39
C VAL A 263 -36.97 -15.69 1.03
N ALA A 264 -36.15 -16.40 0.25
CA ALA A 264 -36.51 -17.01 -1.02
C ALA A 264 -37.68 -17.98 -0.87
N ALA A 265 -37.56 -18.91 0.08
CA ALA A 265 -38.57 -19.92 0.34
C ALA A 265 -39.89 -19.31 0.85
N ALA A 266 -39.80 -18.35 1.78
CA ALA A 266 -40.96 -17.64 2.32
C ALA A 266 -41.67 -16.82 1.22
N GLY A 267 -40.92 -16.04 0.44
CA GLY A 267 -41.46 -15.22 -0.64
C GLY A 267 -42.09 -16.05 -1.76
N ALA A 268 -41.46 -17.16 -2.15
CA ALA A 268 -42.03 -18.09 -3.13
C ALA A 268 -43.32 -18.74 -2.61
N GLY A 269 -43.37 -19.13 -1.32
CA GLY A 269 -44.57 -19.67 -0.67
C GLY A 269 -45.72 -18.66 -0.62
N VAL A 270 -45.45 -17.40 -0.26
CA VAL A 270 -46.44 -16.32 -0.28
C VAL A 270 -46.95 -16.06 -1.70
N ALA A 271 -46.08 -16.06 -2.70
CA ALA A 271 -46.52 -15.90 -4.09
C ALA A 271 -47.45 -17.03 -4.54
N LEU A 272 -47.19 -18.29 -4.14
CA LEU A 272 -48.09 -19.42 -4.42
C LEU A 272 -49.43 -19.26 -3.68
N ALA A 273 -49.39 -18.90 -2.40
CA ALA A 273 -50.59 -18.74 -1.57
C ALA A 273 -51.48 -17.56 -2.04
N ALA A 274 -50.88 -16.49 -2.57
CA ALA A 274 -51.58 -15.33 -3.14
C ALA A 274 -52.09 -15.57 -4.58
N GLY A 275 -52.18 -16.82 -5.04
CA GLY A 275 -52.67 -17.19 -6.37
C GLY A 275 -51.67 -16.95 -7.51
N GLY A 276 -50.40 -16.66 -7.20
CA GLY A 276 -49.34 -16.59 -8.18
C GLY A 276 -48.90 -17.98 -8.61
N GLY A 277 -49.14 -18.36 -9.87
CA GLY A 277 -48.70 -19.65 -10.40
C GLY A 277 -47.17 -19.92 -10.27
N PRO A 278 -46.71 -21.15 -10.58
CA PRO A 278 -45.32 -21.60 -10.33
C PRO A 278 -44.23 -20.72 -10.97
N ARG A 279 -44.56 -20.01 -12.04
CA ARG A 279 -43.67 -19.04 -12.71
C ARG A 279 -43.39 -17.78 -11.88
N ARG A 280 -44.32 -17.33 -11.04
CA ARG A 280 -44.10 -16.20 -10.11
C ARG A 280 -43.29 -16.66 -8.90
N ALA A 281 -43.60 -17.85 -8.37
CA ALA A 281 -42.87 -18.43 -7.25
C ALA A 281 -41.38 -18.64 -7.58
N SER A 282 -41.07 -19.22 -8.74
CA SER A 282 -39.69 -19.35 -9.24
C SER A 282 -39.03 -18.00 -9.50
N GLY A 283 -39.75 -16.99 -9.99
CA GLY A 283 -39.24 -15.64 -10.14
C GLY A 283 -38.82 -14.98 -8.82
N ILE A 284 -39.59 -15.17 -7.75
CA ILE A 284 -39.23 -14.67 -6.41
C ILE A 284 -38.01 -15.42 -5.87
N ALA A 285 -37.95 -16.74 -6.01
CA ALA A 285 -36.79 -17.52 -5.60
C ALA A 285 -35.50 -17.12 -6.34
N LEU A 286 -35.61 -16.80 -7.63
CA LEU A 286 -34.51 -16.29 -8.44
C LEU A 286 -34.09 -14.87 -8.06
N ALA A 287 -35.03 -14.02 -7.65
CA ALA A 287 -34.74 -12.65 -7.23
C ALA A 287 -33.82 -12.62 -6.00
N THR A 288 -33.96 -13.57 -5.09
CA THR A 288 -33.23 -13.63 -3.81
C THR A 288 -31.84 -14.25 -3.90
N LEU A 289 -31.31 -14.51 -5.09
CA LEU A 289 -29.99 -15.12 -5.24
C LEU A 289 -28.87 -14.15 -4.78
N PRO A 290 -27.96 -14.55 -3.86
CA PRO A 290 -26.92 -13.68 -3.32
C PRO A 290 -25.72 -13.51 -4.28
N LYS A 291 -25.95 -13.54 -5.60
CA LYS A 291 -24.88 -13.54 -6.62
C LYS A 291 -23.98 -12.31 -6.51
N ALA A 292 -24.58 -11.13 -6.30
CA ALA A 292 -23.82 -9.89 -6.18
C ALA A 292 -22.90 -9.85 -4.94
N ALA A 293 -23.32 -10.45 -3.82
CA ALA A 293 -22.53 -10.44 -2.59
C ALA A 293 -21.19 -11.16 -2.77
N GLY A 294 -21.16 -12.28 -3.50
CA GLY A 294 -19.92 -13.03 -3.78
C GLY A 294 -19.08 -12.47 -4.94
N ALA A 295 -19.73 -11.87 -5.94
CA ALA A 295 -19.06 -11.47 -7.18
C ALA A 295 -17.99 -10.37 -6.96
N GLY A 296 -18.33 -9.30 -6.23
CA GLY A 296 -17.37 -8.23 -5.94
C GLY A 296 -16.15 -8.70 -5.15
N ARG A 297 -16.35 -9.57 -4.15
CA ARG A 297 -15.26 -10.18 -3.37
C ARG A 297 -14.31 -10.98 -4.26
N GLU A 298 -14.85 -11.82 -5.13
CA GLU A 298 -14.03 -12.66 -6.02
C GLU A 298 -13.25 -11.81 -7.02
N MET A 299 -13.88 -10.78 -7.62
CA MET A 299 -13.18 -9.86 -8.52
C MET A 299 -12.07 -9.08 -7.80
N PHE A 300 -12.33 -8.57 -6.60
CA PHE A 300 -11.32 -7.90 -5.77
C PHE A 300 -10.11 -8.81 -5.52
N ALA A 301 -10.35 -10.05 -5.09
CA ALA A 301 -9.30 -11.03 -4.83
C ALA A 301 -8.50 -11.39 -6.10
N CYS A 302 -9.16 -11.56 -7.26
CA CYS A 302 -8.48 -11.86 -8.53
C CYS A 302 -7.55 -10.70 -8.96
N VAL A 303 -8.04 -9.46 -8.92
CA VAL A 303 -7.25 -8.28 -9.31
C VAL A 303 -6.10 -8.06 -8.34
N LEU A 304 -6.34 -8.18 -7.02
CA LEU A 304 -5.30 -8.08 -6.01
C LEU A 304 -4.23 -9.16 -6.21
N GLY A 305 -4.63 -10.43 -6.39
CA GLY A 305 -3.70 -11.53 -6.65
C GLY A 305 -2.86 -11.33 -7.90
N ALA A 306 -3.47 -10.84 -8.99
CA ALA A 306 -2.75 -10.50 -10.22
C ALA A 306 -1.76 -9.32 -10.05
N VAL A 307 -2.06 -8.35 -9.19
CA VAL A 307 -1.13 -7.25 -8.88
C VAL A 307 0.03 -7.73 -8.00
N LEU A 308 -0.26 -8.50 -6.95
CA LEU A 308 0.76 -9.08 -6.07
C LEU A 308 1.74 -9.96 -6.87
N ALA A 309 1.21 -10.83 -7.74
CA ALA A 309 2.04 -11.65 -8.61
C ALA A 309 2.94 -10.83 -9.56
N ARG A 310 2.45 -9.70 -10.08
CA ARG A 310 3.26 -8.78 -10.89
C ARG A 310 4.38 -8.12 -10.09
N ARG A 311 4.12 -7.77 -8.82
CA ARG A 311 5.12 -7.28 -7.84
C ARG A 311 6.12 -8.37 -7.40
N GLY A 312 5.93 -9.61 -7.83
CA GLY A 312 6.82 -10.72 -7.49
C GLY A 312 6.51 -11.35 -6.13
N VAL A 313 5.31 -11.12 -5.57
CA VAL A 313 4.80 -11.80 -4.38
C VAL A 313 4.24 -13.16 -4.80
N VAL A 314 4.61 -14.22 -4.09
CA VAL A 314 4.16 -15.60 -4.40
C VAL A 314 2.97 -15.96 -3.51
N VAL A 315 1.78 -16.02 -4.11
CA VAL A 315 0.56 -16.46 -3.42
C VAL A 315 0.49 -17.99 -3.48
N LEU A 316 0.76 -18.67 -2.38
CA LEU A 316 0.69 -20.14 -2.26
C LEU A 316 -0.75 -20.63 -2.10
N ASP A 317 -1.60 -19.91 -1.39
CA ASP A 317 -3.04 -20.18 -1.32
C ASP A 317 -3.86 -18.97 -1.79
N ARG A 318 -4.56 -19.12 -2.92
CA ARG A 318 -5.45 -18.06 -3.43
C ARG A 318 -6.69 -17.85 -2.57
N GLN A 319 -7.09 -18.83 -1.76
CA GLN A 319 -8.22 -18.72 -0.84
C GLN A 319 -7.91 -17.79 0.33
N ALA A 320 -6.65 -17.59 0.69
CA ALA A 320 -6.27 -16.59 1.68
C ALA A 320 -6.74 -15.18 1.27
N LEU A 321 -6.61 -14.82 -0.01
CA LEU A 321 -7.10 -13.54 -0.54
C LEU A 321 -8.63 -13.40 -0.48
N ARG A 322 -9.38 -14.52 -0.60
CA ARG A 322 -10.86 -14.53 -0.50
C ARG A 322 -11.36 -14.50 0.95
N ARG A 323 -10.49 -14.74 1.93
CA ARG A 323 -10.80 -14.72 3.37
C ARG A 323 -10.44 -13.38 4.04
N LEU A 324 -9.85 -12.45 3.30
CA LEU A 324 -9.38 -11.16 3.82
C LEU A 324 -10.50 -10.31 4.43
N ASP A 325 -11.74 -10.40 3.92
CA ASP A 325 -12.92 -9.71 4.47
C ASP A 325 -13.30 -10.17 5.90
N ARG A 326 -12.81 -11.35 6.30
CA ARG A 326 -13.07 -12.00 7.59
C ARG A 326 -11.94 -11.80 8.60
N VAL A 327 -10.82 -11.21 8.20
CA VAL A 327 -9.70 -10.86 9.09
C VAL A 327 -10.09 -9.63 9.92
N ASP A 328 -9.94 -9.70 11.24
CA ASP A 328 -10.17 -8.59 12.17
C ASP A 328 -8.95 -8.26 13.03
N THR A 329 -7.99 -9.18 13.13
CA THR A 329 -6.80 -9.07 13.98
C THR A 329 -5.54 -9.34 13.17
N VAL A 330 -4.56 -8.45 13.31
CA VAL A 330 -3.23 -8.57 12.71
C VAL A 330 -2.20 -8.81 13.81
N VAL A 331 -1.47 -9.90 13.69
CA VAL A 331 -0.31 -10.21 14.54
C VAL A 331 0.95 -9.87 13.76
N LEU A 332 1.76 -8.96 14.28
CA LEU A 332 3.09 -8.64 13.76
C LEU A 332 4.14 -9.30 14.65
N ASP A 333 4.88 -10.25 14.08
CA ASP A 333 6.04 -10.85 14.71
C ASP A 333 7.23 -9.89 14.62
N VAL A 334 7.74 -9.46 15.77
CA VAL A 334 8.85 -8.50 15.85
C VAL A 334 10.09 -9.04 15.15
N ASP A 335 10.30 -10.36 15.16
CA ASP A 335 11.40 -10.97 14.42
C ASP A 335 11.29 -10.78 12.91
N ALA A 336 10.08 -10.61 12.35
CA ALA A 336 9.88 -10.32 10.93
C ALA A 336 10.01 -8.83 10.60
N LEU A 337 9.99 -7.96 11.62
CA LEU A 337 10.10 -6.50 11.49
C LEU A 337 11.55 -6.01 11.58
N THR A 338 12.55 -6.90 11.60
CA THR A 338 13.97 -6.54 11.75
C THR A 338 14.79 -7.00 10.54
N THR A 339 15.78 -6.19 10.13
CA THR A 339 16.67 -6.51 9.00
C THR A 339 17.61 -7.68 9.32
N GLY A 340 17.86 -7.91 10.61
CA GLY A 340 18.81 -8.90 11.10
C GLY A 340 20.17 -8.28 11.44
N ALA A 341 20.45 -7.06 10.94
CA ALA A 341 21.61 -6.30 11.36
C ALA A 341 21.45 -5.83 12.81
N LEU A 342 22.56 -5.62 13.50
CA LEU A 342 22.56 -5.00 14.82
C LEU A 342 22.93 -3.52 14.70
N VAL A 343 22.28 -2.68 15.51
CA VAL A 343 22.58 -1.24 15.59
C VAL A 343 22.67 -0.81 17.05
N VAL A 344 23.49 0.21 17.28
CA VAL A 344 23.54 0.90 18.58
C VAL A 344 22.20 1.60 18.80
N SER A 345 21.54 1.27 19.89
CA SER A 345 20.20 1.78 20.21
C SER A 345 20.23 2.96 21.17
N ASP A 346 21.02 2.85 22.23
CA ASP A 346 21.09 3.81 23.33
C ASP A 346 22.50 3.80 23.90
N VAL A 347 23.06 4.98 24.17
CA VAL A 347 24.36 5.15 24.82
C VAL A 347 24.10 5.85 26.16
N ILE A 348 24.43 5.19 27.26
CA ILE A 348 24.32 5.76 28.61
C ILE A 348 25.72 6.16 29.08
N PRO A 349 26.08 7.45 29.03
CA PRO A 349 27.34 7.94 29.55
C PRO A 349 27.39 7.83 31.09
N LEU A 350 28.57 7.57 31.63
CA LEU A 350 28.80 7.55 33.08
C LEU A 350 29.17 8.95 33.60
N PRO A 351 28.95 9.24 34.90
CA PRO A 351 29.19 10.58 35.46
C PRO A 351 30.65 11.03 35.28
N GLY A 352 30.83 12.27 34.77
CA GLY A 352 32.15 12.86 34.54
C GLY A 352 32.78 12.51 33.20
N THR A 353 31.95 12.11 32.23
CA THR A 353 32.33 11.78 30.86
C THR A 353 31.72 12.79 29.90
N ASP A 354 32.34 12.99 28.74
CA ASP A 354 31.81 13.82 27.66
C ASP A 354 30.77 13.02 26.86
N ASP A 355 29.49 13.34 27.06
CA ASP A 355 28.34 12.65 26.46
C ASP A 355 28.41 12.60 24.93
N ASP A 356 28.84 13.69 24.30
CA ASP A 356 28.89 13.82 22.85
C ASP A 356 30.04 12.98 22.26
N ALA A 357 31.20 13.01 22.91
CA ALA A 357 32.35 12.21 22.51
C ALA A 357 32.05 10.70 22.61
N VAL A 358 31.36 10.28 23.66
CA VAL A 358 30.99 8.87 23.88
C VAL A 358 29.98 8.39 22.83
N GLN A 359 28.94 9.18 22.54
CA GLN A 359 27.96 8.87 21.50
C GLN A 359 28.64 8.67 20.14
N MET A 360 29.50 9.61 19.75
CA MET A 360 30.25 9.55 18.48
C MET A 360 31.16 8.31 18.43
N VAL A 361 31.94 8.05 19.47
CA VAL A 361 32.89 6.93 19.50
C VAL A 361 32.16 5.59 19.52
N ALA A 362 31.04 5.48 20.24
CA ALA A 362 30.22 4.27 20.27
C ALA A 362 29.72 3.90 18.86
N HIS A 363 29.17 4.86 18.12
CA HIS A 363 28.71 4.63 16.74
C HIS A 363 29.85 4.37 15.76
N THR A 364 31.03 4.95 15.99
CA THR A 364 32.21 4.78 15.12
C THR A 364 32.85 3.40 15.28
N LEU A 365 33.03 2.95 16.53
CA LEU A 365 33.66 1.67 16.84
C LEU A 365 32.74 0.47 16.63
N PHE A 366 31.42 0.68 16.62
CA PHE A 366 30.47 -0.41 16.53
C PHE A 366 30.51 -1.11 15.17
N GLN A 367 30.79 -2.40 15.23
CA GLN A 367 30.68 -3.40 14.17
C GLN A 367 29.89 -4.61 14.73
N GLU A 368 29.30 -5.45 13.89
CA GLU A 368 28.55 -6.61 14.41
C GLU A 368 29.43 -7.57 15.23
N SER A 369 30.69 -7.76 14.83
CA SER A 369 31.67 -8.56 15.56
C SER A 369 31.97 -8.04 16.97
N THR A 370 31.65 -6.77 17.25
CA THR A 370 31.89 -6.14 18.57
C THR A 370 31.05 -6.75 19.68
N VAL A 371 29.98 -7.46 19.31
CA VAL A 371 29.13 -8.19 20.26
C VAL A 371 29.85 -9.39 20.86
N ASP A 372 30.74 -10.02 20.09
CA ASP A 372 31.47 -11.21 20.52
C ASP A 372 32.92 -10.89 20.92
N SER A 373 33.54 -9.88 20.30
CA SER A 373 34.96 -9.57 20.49
C SER A 373 35.21 -8.07 20.56
N PRO A 374 36.03 -7.57 21.51
CA PRO A 374 36.24 -6.14 21.67
C PRO A 374 37.04 -5.53 20.50
N VAL A 375 36.58 -4.39 19.99
CA VAL A 375 37.23 -3.59 18.95
C VAL A 375 37.88 -2.37 19.60
N ALA A 376 39.09 -2.01 19.17
CA ALA A 376 39.85 -0.89 19.71
C ALA A 376 40.33 0.06 18.60
N ALA A 377 40.16 1.37 18.80
CA ALA A 377 40.77 2.41 17.98
C ALA A 377 40.99 3.69 18.82
N ASP A 378 42.05 4.43 18.54
CA ASP A 378 42.36 5.74 19.16
C ASP A 378 42.28 5.77 20.70
N GLY A 379 42.77 4.71 21.35
CA GLY A 379 42.78 4.58 22.83
C GLY A 379 41.43 4.20 23.45
N TRP A 380 40.39 4.05 22.63
CA TRP A 380 39.07 3.57 23.01
C TRP A 380 38.89 2.09 22.70
N ARG A 381 38.05 1.42 23.49
CA ARG A 381 37.68 0.00 23.34
C ARG A 381 36.17 -0.15 23.52
N LEU A 382 35.52 -0.84 22.59
CA LEU A 382 34.11 -1.20 22.65
C LEU A 382 34.00 -2.72 22.62
N GLY A 383 33.21 -3.32 23.49
CA GLY A 383 33.00 -4.78 23.52
C GLY A 383 32.24 -5.26 24.75
N PRO A 384 32.06 -6.58 24.94
CA PRO A 384 31.42 -7.12 26.12
C PRO A 384 32.13 -6.63 27.40
N PRO A 385 31.43 -6.09 28.41
CA PRO A 385 32.04 -5.52 29.62
C PRO A 385 33.03 -6.46 30.32
N GLU A 386 32.78 -7.77 30.23
CA GLU A 386 33.61 -8.85 30.79
C GLU A 386 34.97 -9.00 30.10
N THR A 387 35.04 -8.68 28.80
CA THR A 387 36.24 -8.81 27.96
C THR A 387 37.15 -7.57 28.00
N LEU A 388 36.67 -6.45 28.55
CA LEU A 388 37.36 -5.16 28.51
C LEU A 388 38.36 -4.94 29.65
N HIS A 389 38.52 -5.91 30.57
CA HIS A 389 39.45 -5.84 31.72
C HIS A 389 39.40 -4.50 32.48
N LEU A 390 38.19 -4.10 32.86
CA LEU A 390 37.88 -2.80 33.47
C LEU A 390 38.34 -2.72 34.94
N ARG A 391 38.76 -1.53 35.38
CA ARG A 391 39.03 -1.18 36.79
C ARG A 391 37.98 -0.18 37.28
N GLY A 392 37.41 -0.42 38.48
CA GLY A 392 36.44 0.49 39.09
C GLY A 392 34.98 0.14 38.75
N ARG A 393 34.13 1.14 38.48
CA ARG A 393 32.70 0.94 38.22
C ARG A 393 32.50 0.25 36.87
N THR A 394 31.78 -0.87 36.88
CA THR A 394 31.44 -1.63 35.66
C THR A 394 30.08 -1.26 35.07
N GLY A 395 29.39 -0.24 35.61
CA GLY A 395 28.13 0.26 35.04
C GLY A 395 26.95 -0.71 35.14
N VAL A 396 26.93 -1.60 36.15
CA VAL A 396 25.91 -2.67 36.28
C VAL A 396 24.46 -2.14 36.31
N ARG A 397 24.24 -0.96 36.89
CA ARG A 397 22.91 -0.33 36.94
C ARG A 397 22.46 0.13 35.56
N GLU A 398 23.35 0.76 34.82
CA GLU A 398 23.15 1.26 33.46
C GLU A 398 22.96 0.09 32.49
N GLN A 399 23.77 -0.97 32.63
CA GLN A 399 23.59 -2.23 31.89
C GLN A 399 22.21 -2.85 32.14
N ARG A 400 21.77 -2.93 33.40
CA ARG A 400 20.41 -3.41 33.73
C ARG A 400 19.35 -2.52 33.10
N ARG A 401 19.51 -1.20 33.13
CA ARG A 401 18.57 -0.25 32.53
C ARG A 401 18.43 -0.46 31.03
N LEU A 402 19.53 -0.67 30.31
CA LEU A 402 19.52 -0.97 28.87
C LEU A 402 18.88 -2.32 28.55
N ARG A 403 19.15 -3.36 29.34
CA ARG A 403 18.49 -4.67 29.21
C ARG A 403 16.98 -4.57 29.45
N THR A 404 16.55 -3.82 30.48
CA THR A 404 15.13 -3.55 30.75
C THR A 404 14.48 -2.69 29.66
N ALA A 405 15.25 -1.84 28.99
CA ALA A 405 14.81 -1.09 27.82
C ALA A 405 14.85 -1.94 26.53
N GLY A 406 15.14 -3.24 26.59
CA GLY A 406 15.08 -4.13 25.42
C GLY A 406 16.36 -4.22 24.58
N ALA A 407 17.52 -3.83 25.12
CA ALA A 407 18.81 -4.09 24.45
C ALA A 407 19.09 -5.61 24.41
N VAL A 408 19.35 -6.15 23.22
CA VAL A 408 19.66 -7.58 22.99
C VAL A 408 21.10 -7.90 23.40
N ALA A 409 22.02 -6.94 23.18
CA ALA A 409 23.36 -6.99 23.72
C ALA A 409 23.71 -5.66 24.40
N VAL A 410 24.60 -5.72 25.39
CA VAL A 410 25.08 -4.54 26.11
C VAL A 410 26.59 -4.55 26.11
N LEU A 411 27.18 -3.51 25.53
CA LEU A 411 28.62 -3.32 25.40
C LEU A 411 29.10 -2.25 26.37
N GLY A 412 30.35 -2.37 26.81
CA GLY A 412 31.06 -1.31 27.52
C GLY A 412 31.87 -0.48 26.53
N LEU A 413 31.81 0.85 26.66
CA LEU A 413 32.75 1.75 26.00
C LEU A 413 33.78 2.23 27.03
N ALA A 414 35.05 1.93 26.80
CA ALA A 414 36.12 2.19 27.74
C ALA A 414 37.27 2.96 27.09
N ARG A 415 37.91 3.83 27.86
CA ARG A 415 39.17 4.49 27.50
C ARG A 415 40.28 3.94 28.42
N GLY A 416 41.24 3.22 27.85
CA GLY A 416 42.17 2.41 28.63
C GLY A 416 41.48 1.31 29.45
N SER A 417 41.59 1.35 30.78
CA SER A 417 40.92 0.41 31.70
C SER A 417 39.71 1.01 32.45
N ARG A 418 39.27 2.22 32.09
CA ARG A 418 38.15 2.91 32.74
C ARG A 418 36.93 2.87 31.83
N LEU A 419 35.79 2.46 32.38
CA LEU A 419 34.51 2.47 31.68
C LEU A 419 33.96 3.91 31.65
N GLU A 420 33.62 4.38 30.45
CA GLU A 420 33.14 5.75 30.21
C GLU A 420 31.65 5.74 29.82
N ALA A 421 31.15 4.66 29.21
CA ALA A 421 29.72 4.48 28.98
C ALA A 421 29.30 3.03 28.78
N VAL A 422 27.98 2.83 28.80
CA VAL A 422 27.35 1.56 28.47
C VAL A 422 26.50 1.75 27.21
N VAL A 423 26.70 0.87 26.22
CA VAL A 423 26.08 0.94 24.90
C VAL A 423 25.10 -0.21 24.76
N GLY A 424 23.83 0.11 24.53
CA GLY A 424 22.79 -0.86 24.18
C GLY A 424 22.80 -1.13 22.69
N VAL A 425 22.64 -2.39 22.32
CA VAL A 425 22.57 -2.85 20.93
C VAL A 425 21.23 -3.55 20.73
N ARG A 426 20.53 -3.21 19.65
CA ARG A 426 19.26 -3.82 19.26
C ARG A 426 19.30 -4.27 17.79
N PRO A 427 18.45 -5.22 17.39
CA PRO A 427 18.19 -5.51 15.99
C PRO A 427 17.70 -4.24 15.28
N GLU A 428 18.26 -3.97 14.11
CA GLU A 428 17.83 -2.87 13.27
C GLU A 428 16.40 -3.11 12.79
N PRO A 429 15.47 -2.16 13.05
CA PRO A 429 14.11 -2.27 12.56
C PRO A 429 14.11 -2.10 11.04
N ALA A 430 13.34 -2.94 10.36
CA ALA A 430 13.11 -2.79 8.94
C ALA A 430 12.39 -1.47 8.67
N GLN A 431 12.85 -0.74 7.64
CA GLN A 431 12.37 0.60 7.27
C GLN A 431 10.83 0.69 7.11
N ALA A 432 10.19 -0.43 6.74
CA ALA A 432 8.76 -0.55 6.49
C ALA A 432 7.93 -1.04 7.70
N ALA A 433 8.54 -1.27 8.87
CA ALA A 433 7.81 -1.73 10.07
C ALA A 433 6.70 -0.75 10.48
N ASP A 434 6.99 0.55 10.48
CA ASP A 434 6.00 1.60 10.79
C ASP A 434 4.87 1.66 9.74
N ALA A 435 5.17 1.32 8.48
CA ALA A 435 4.18 1.27 7.42
C ALA A 435 3.15 0.15 7.64
N LEU A 436 3.56 -0.99 8.21
CA LEU A 436 2.66 -2.07 8.60
C LEU A 436 1.71 -1.63 9.71
N VAL A 437 2.22 -0.97 10.74
CA VAL A 437 1.41 -0.43 11.85
C VAL A 437 0.40 0.61 11.32
N ALA A 438 0.86 1.52 10.45
CA ALA A 438 -0.01 2.50 9.80
C ALA A 438 -1.05 1.83 8.89
N ALA A 439 -0.71 0.74 8.21
CA ALA A 439 -1.65 -0.06 7.43
C ALA A 439 -2.73 -0.70 8.31
N VAL A 440 -2.36 -1.29 9.45
CA VAL A 440 -3.32 -1.88 10.41
C VAL A 440 -4.31 -0.83 10.92
N ARG A 441 -3.82 0.35 11.30
CA ARG A 441 -4.68 1.48 11.74
C ARG A 441 -5.61 1.97 10.64
N ARG A 442 -5.11 2.12 9.41
CA ARG A 442 -5.94 2.54 8.24
C ARG A 442 -6.98 1.50 7.87
N ALA A 443 -6.67 0.23 8.01
CA ALA A 443 -7.58 -0.87 7.79
C ALA A 443 -8.63 -1.04 8.92
N ASN A 444 -8.48 -0.28 10.03
CA ASN A 444 -9.30 -0.40 11.24
C ASN A 444 -9.33 -1.83 11.80
N LEU A 445 -8.15 -2.46 11.88
CA LEU A 445 -7.95 -3.81 12.40
C LEU A 445 -7.29 -3.76 13.78
N THR A 446 -7.52 -4.79 14.61
CA THR A 446 -6.87 -4.94 15.91
C THR A 446 -5.40 -5.31 15.70
N LEU A 447 -4.49 -4.59 16.36
CA LEU A 447 -3.05 -4.85 16.31
C LEU A 447 -2.60 -5.68 17.52
N ALA A 448 -1.86 -6.76 17.26
CA ALA A 448 -1.12 -7.51 18.27
C ALA A 448 0.37 -7.64 17.89
N TYR A 449 1.27 -7.43 18.85
CA TYR A 449 2.70 -7.67 18.67
C TYR A 449 3.12 -8.97 19.32
N ALA A 450 3.83 -9.80 18.57
CA ALA A 450 4.42 -11.05 19.04
C ALA A 450 5.90 -10.84 19.42
N HIS A 451 6.17 -10.84 20.73
CA HIS A 451 7.50 -10.68 21.31
C HIS A 451 7.53 -11.10 22.79
N ASP A 452 8.67 -11.59 23.28
CA ASP A 452 8.85 -12.08 24.66
C ASP A 452 9.53 -11.05 25.60
N GLY A 453 9.98 -9.90 25.09
CA GLY A 453 10.67 -8.85 25.86
C GLY A 453 9.83 -7.61 26.21
N PRO A 454 10.45 -6.61 26.88
CA PRO A 454 9.78 -5.38 27.33
C PRO A 454 9.33 -4.49 26.16
N LEU A 455 8.20 -3.81 26.33
CA LEU A 455 7.56 -2.97 25.29
C LEU A 455 8.41 -1.75 24.93
N ASP A 456 8.65 -1.54 23.64
CA ASP A 456 9.09 -0.24 23.12
C ASP A 456 7.89 0.73 23.10
N GLY A 457 8.14 2.04 23.28
CA GLY A 457 7.09 3.07 23.26
C GLY A 457 6.24 3.10 21.97
N ARG A 458 6.73 2.47 20.88
CA ARG A 458 6.02 2.24 19.61
C ARG A 458 4.77 1.34 19.73
N GLU A 459 4.65 0.60 20.82
CA GLU A 459 3.66 -0.46 21.01
C GLU A 459 2.48 -0.04 21.94
N SER A 460 2.42 1.24 22.32
CA SER A 460 1.35 1.78 23.16
C SER A 460 -0.04 1.56 22.53
N GLY A 461 -0.88 0.79 23.22
CA GLY A 461 -2.28 0.51 22.84
C GLY A 461 -2.51 -0.77 22.03
N ALA A 462 -1.46 -1.51 21.67
CA ALA A 462 -1.58 -2.81 21.00
C ALA A 462 -1.63 -3.98 22.00
N ARG A 463 -2.27 -5.09 21.60
CA ARG A 463 -2.30 -6.32 22.40
C ARG A 463 -0.93 -7.02 22.33
N ARG A 464 -0.46 -7.58 23.44
CA ARG A 464 0.75 -8.42 23.45
C ARG A 464 0.40 -9.89 23.31
N VAL A 465 1.21 -10.61 22.53
CA VAL A 465 1.19 -12.06 22.46
C VAL A 465 2.62 -12.63 22.52
N PRO A 466 2.82 -13.86 23.03
CA PRO A 466 4.13 -14.51 23.06
C PRO A 466 4.75 -14.66 21.66
N GLY A 467 6.06 -14.44 21.57
CA GLY A 467 6.86 -14.62 20.36
C GLY A 467 7.46 -16.03 20.24
N GLY A 468 8.27 -16.25 19.20
CA GLY A 468 9.04 -17.50 19.03
C GLY A 468 8.18 -18.77 19.14
N ALA A 469 8.58 -19.69 20.03
CA ALA A 469 7.86 -20.94 20.26
C ALA A 469 6.43 -20.75 20.82
N GLY A 470 6.17 -19.63 21.49
CA GLY A 470 4.85 -19.27 22.02
C GLY A 470 3.86 -18.74 20.98
N LEU A 471 4.33 -18.44 19.76
CA LEU A 471 3.52 -17.82 18.71
C LEU A 471 2.41 -18.74 18.19
N VAL A 472 2.66 -20.05 18.08
CA VAL A 472 1.65 -21.04 17.65
C VAL A 472 0.48 -21.12 18.64
N PRO A 473 0.70 -21.33 19.95
CA PRO A 473 -0.36 -21.22 20.96
C PRO A 473 -1.09 -19.88 20.93
N ALA A 474 -0.38 -18.76 20.74
CA ALA A 474 -0.98 -17.43 20.71
C ALA A 474 -1.96 -17.23 19.55
N VAL A 475 -1.59 -17.66 18.33
CA VAL A 475 -2.48 -17.61 17.16
C VAL A 475 -3.73 -18.46 17.43
N ARG A 476 -3.58 -19.65 18.01
CA ARG A 476 -4.71 -20.53 18.35
C ARG A 476 -5.61 -19.93 19.42
N GLN A 477 -5.05 -19.24 20.41
CA GLN A 477 -5.82 -18.55 21.43
C GLN A 477 -6.69 -17.46 20.80
N LEU A 478 -6.11 -16.59 19.97
CA LEU A 478 -6.85 -15.54 19.26
C LEU A 478 -7.96 -16.14 18.37
N GLN A 479 -7.68 -17.25 17.68
CA GLN A 479 -8.69 -17.96 16.90
C GLN A 479 -9.81 -18.53 17.77
N GLY A 480 -9.47 -19.06 18.95
CA GLY A 480 -10.43 -19.57 19.94
C GLY A 480 -11.31 -18.49 20.55
N GLU A 481 -10.81 -17.26 20.66
CA GLU A 481 -11.58 -16.06 21.02
C GLU A 481 -12.51 -15.59 19.88
N GLY A 482 -12.42 -16.21 18.70
CA GLY A 482 -13.24 -15.89 17.55
C GLY A 482 -12.65 -14.84 16.61
N HIS A 483 -11.36 -14.56 16.66
CA HIS A 483 -10.70 -13.61 15.74
C HIS A 483 -10.25 -14.27 14.43
N GLY A 484 -10.38 -13.56 13.31
CA GLY A 484 -9.75 -13.91 12.05
C GLY A 484 -8.33 -13.37 12.01
N VAL A 485 -7.33 -14.25 12.12
CA VAL A 485 -5.95 -13.87 12.40
C VAL A 485 -5.11 -13.80 11.12
N LEU A 486 -4.61 -12.61 10.80
CA LEU A 486 -3.56 -12.40 9.80
C LEU A 486 -2.21 -12.26 10.53
N LEU A 487 -1.24 -13.09 10.16
CA LEU A 487 0.08 -13.12 10.78
C LEU A 487 1.15 -12.69 9.78
N VAL A 488 1.97 -11.69 10.14
CA VAL A 488 3.21 -11.35 9.42
C VAL A 488 4.37 -11.90 10.24
N SER A 489 5.09 -12.89 9.72
CA SER A 489 6.13 -13.60 10.49
C SER A 489 7.18 -14.29 9.60
N ARG A 490 8.29 -14.69 10.21
CA ARG A 490 9.28 -15.64 9.65
C ARG A 490 9.04 -17.08 10.18
N HIS A 491 8.22 -17.24 11.20
CA HIS A 491 7.99 -18.50 11.90
C HIS A 491 7.06 -19.45 11.11
N ARG A 492 7.68 -20.38 10.39
CA ARG A 492 7.04 -21.38 9.50
C ARG A 492 5.79 -22.06 10.08
N ALA A 493 5.90 -22.62 11.29
CA ALA A 493 4.78 -23.35 11.91
C ALA A 493 3.60 -22.44 12.28
N ALA A 494 3.85 -21.23 12.78
CA ALA A 494 2.79 -20.27 13.15
C ALA A 494 2.07 -19.72 11.91
N LEU A 495 2.81 -19.41 10.86
CA LEU A 495 2.26 -18.96 9.57
C LEU A 495 1.26 -19.96 8.99
N ALA A 496 1.52 -21.26 9.13
CA ALA A 496 0.60 -22.30 8.67
C ALA A 496 -0.63 -22.47 9.56
N GLN A 497 -0.64 -21.98 10.81
CA GLN A 497 -1.84 -22.00 11.67
C GLN A 497 -2.72 -20.76 11.48
N ALA A 498 -2.16 -19.65 10.99
CA ALA A 498 -2.90 -18.41 10.78
C ALA A 498 -4.00 -18.56 9.73
N ASP A 499 -5.03 -17.72 9.80
CA ASP A 499 -6.10 -17.70 8.79
C ASP A 499 -5.62 -17.06 7.47
N CYS A 500 -4.62 -16.16 7.57
CA CYS A 500 -3.85 -15.59 6.47
C CYS A 500 -2.39 -15.36 6.93
N GLY A 501 -1.47 -16.25 6.55
CA GLY A 501 -0.05 -16.14 6.87
C GLY A 501 0.74 -15.40 5.78
N ILE A 502 1.35 -14.27 6.13
CA ILE A 502 2.27 -13.51 5.28
C ILE A 502 3.71 -13.81 5.71
N GLY A 503 4.42 -14.56 4.88
CA GLY A 503 5.79 -15.00 5.12
C GLY A 503 6.82 -13.99 4.63
N VAL A 504 7.65 -13.51 5.55
CA VAL A 504 8.84 -12.72 5.26
C VAL A 504 10.03 -13.67 5.11
N ALA A 505 10.96 -13.39 4.20
CA ALA A 505 12.17 -14.21 4.04
C ALA A 505 12.97 -14.28 5.35
N GLY A 506 13.51 -15.47 5.64
CA GLY A 506 14.42 -15.68 6.77
C GLY A 506 15.78 -15.03 6.53
N ARG A 507 16.58 -14.88 7.60
CA ARG A 507 17.92 -14.26 7.56
C ARG A 507 18.86 -14.94 6.57
N ASP A 508 18.73 -16.26 6.41
CA ASP A 508 19.55 -17.08 5.50
C ASP A 508 18.98 -17.15 4.07
N GLY A 509 18.04 -16.26 3.72
CA GLY A 509 17.31 -16.29 2.44
C GLY A 509 16.32 -17.46 2.30
N THR A 510 16.12 -18.26 3.37
CA THR A 510 15.21 -19.39 3.31
C THR A 510 13.74 -18.92 3.26
N PRO A 511 12.91 -19.52 2.40
CA PRO A 511 11.49 -19.17 2.33
C PRO A 511 10.76 -19.57 3.62
N ALA A 512 9.83 -18.73 4.06
CA ALA A 512 8.95 -19.03 5.19
C ALA A 512 7.83 -20.01 4.79
N TRP A 513 8.21 -21.24 4.44
CA TRP A 513 7.28 -22.31 4.10
C TRP A 513 6.27 -22.52 5.23
N GLY A 514 4.98 -22.46 4.89
CA GLY A 514 3.87 -22.39 5.86
C GLY A 514 3.01 -21.14 5.68
N ALA A 515 3.57 -20.06 5.15
CA ALA A 515 2.79 -18.89 4.73
C ALA A 515 1.77 -19.23 3.63
N ASP A 516 0.65 -18.50 3.58
CA ASP A 516 -0.24 -18.49 2.42
C ASP A 516 0.31 -17.57 1.32
N ILE A 517 1.07 -16.55 1.71
CA ILE A 517 1.60 -15.52 0.81
C ILE A 517 3.06 -15.25 1.20
N LEU A 518 3.99 -15.44 0.25
CA LEU A 518 5.41 -15.14 0.43
C LEU A 518 5.73 -13.79 -0.19
N VAL A 519 6.07 -12.80 0.64
CA VAL A 519 6.45 -11.45 0.19
C VAL A 519 7.96 -11.29 0.00
N GLY A 520 8.76 -12.22 0.53
CA GLY A 520 10.22 -12.10 0.53
C GLY A 520 10.66 -11.01 1.52
N GLU A 521 11.47 -10.06 1.06
CA GLU A 521 11.90 -8.89 1.84
C GLU A 521 10.98 -7.66 1.63
N ASP A 522 9.99 -7.77 0.74
CA ASP A 522 9.08 -6.67 0.38
C ASP A 522 7.96 -6.48 1.41
N LEU A 523 8.29 -5.86 2.54
CA LEU A 523 7.32 -5.50 3.58
C LEU A 523 6.28 -4.46 3.11
N ASP A 524 6.55 -3.70 2.05
CA ASP A 524 5.58 -2.78 1.45
C ASP A 524 4.38 -3.58 0.90
N SER A 525 4.64 -4.73 0.26
CA SER A 525 3.58 -5.65 -0.18
C SER A 525 2.81 -6.30 0.99
N ALA A 526 3.44 -6.51 2.15
CA ALA A 526 2.75 -6.95 3.36
C ALA A 526 1.82 -5.85 3.90
N ALA A 527 2.24 -4.58 3.87
CA ALA A 527 1.38 -3.45 4.24
C ALA A 527 0.17 -3.31 3.29
N LEU A 528 0.37 -3.50 1.98
CA LEU A 528 -0.71 -3.55 1.01
C LEU A 528 -1.75 -4.65 1.33
N LEU A 529 -1.29 -5.83 1.73
CA LEU A 529 -2.17 -6.95 2.10
C LEU A 529 -3.00 -6.66 3.36
N ILE A 530 -2.40 -5.98 4.35
CA ILE A 530 -3.11 -5.52 5.55
C ILE A 530 -4.20 -4.50 5.17
N GLU A 531 -3.88 -3.49 4.35
CA GLU A 531 -4.88 -2.53 3.86
C GLU A 531 -5.96 -3.20 3.00
N ALA A 532 -5.59 -4.25 2.27
CA ALA A 532 -6.51 -5.03 1.48
C ALA A 532 -7.54 -5.77 2.34
N ALA A 533 -7.21 -6.18 3.57
CA ALA A 533 -8.17 -6.80 4.48
C ALA A 533 -9.32 -5.84 4.86
N GLY A 534 -9.01 -4.60 5.23
CA GLY A 534 -10.02 -3.57 5.50
C GLY A 534 -10.86 -3.23 4.26
N THR A 535 -10.20 -3.15 3.10
CA THR A 535 -10.88 -2.86 1.81
C THR A 535 -11.77 -4.02 1.38
N ALA A 536 -11.35 -5.28 1.56
CA ALA A 536 -12.11 -6.48 1.21
C ALA A 536 -13.42 -6.57 1.99
N ARG A 537 -13.40 -6.20 3.28
CA ARG A 537 -14.62 -6.10 4.09
C ARG A 537 -15.58 -5.05 3.53
N THR A 538 -15.08 -3.86 3.20
CA THR A 538 -15.88 -2.80 2.58
C THR A 538 -16.49 -3.23 1.23
N VAL A 539 -15.71 -3.93 0.39
CA VAL A 539 -16.21 -4.48 -0.90
C VAL A 539 -17.33 -5.49 -0.65
N SER A 540 -17.16 -6.36 0.34
CA SER A 540 -18.14 -7.39 0.69
C SER A 540 -19.44 -6.78 1.24
N ASP A 541 -19.34 -5.79 2.14
CA ASP A 541 -20.50 -5.05 2.67
C ASP A 541 -21.28 -4.35 1.54
N ARG A 542 -20.59 -3.66 0.63
CA ARG A 542 -21.24 -3.00 -0.52
C ARG A 542 -21.83 -4.03 -1.49
N GLY A 543 -21.18 -5.17 -1.68
CA GLY A 543 -21.70 -6.29 -2.46
C GLY A 543 -23.01 -6.85 -1.88
N VAL A 544 -23.13 -6.94 -0.54
CA VAL A 544 -24.37 -7.31 0.14
C VAL A 544 -25.47 -6.27 -0.09
N VAL A 545 -25.18 -4.98 0.04
CA VAL A 545 -26.15 -3.90 -0.23
C VAL A 545 -26.65 -3.96 -1.68
N LEU A 546 -25.76 -4.19 -2.65
CA LEU A 546 -26.14 -4.37 -4.04
C LEU A 546 -26.99 -5.62 -4.26
N ALA A 547 -26.69 -6.72 -3.56
CA ALA A 547 -27.49 -7.94 -3.60
C ALA A 547 -28.91 -7.72 -3.05
N GLU A 548 -29.05 -6.97 -1.96
CA GLU A 548 -30.35 -6.58 -1.38
C GLU A 548 -31.16 -5.69 -2.33
N ALA A 549 -30.51 -4.69 -2.94
CA ALA A 549 -31.13 -3.83 -3.94
C ALA A 549 -31.58 -4.64 -5.17
N GLY A 550 -30.72 -5.51 -5.69
CA GLY A 550 -31.02 -6.40 -6.82
C GLY A 550 -32.17 -7.38 -6.50
N SER A 551 -32.20 -7.92 -5.28
CA SER A 551 -33.25 -8.82 -4.83
C SER A 551 -34.59 -8.12 -4.71
N THR A 552 -34.59 -6.92 -4.14
CA THR A 552 -35.80 -6.09 -4.00
C THR A 552 -36.38 -5.73 -5.36
N LEU A 553 -35.52 -5.28 -6.29
CA LEU A 553 -35.93 -4.94 -7.65
C LEU A 553 -36.40 -6.19 -8.43
N GLY A 554 -35.73 -7.32 -8.26
CA GLY A 554 -36.13 -8.60 -8.85
C GLY A 554 -37.50 -9.08 -8.34
N ALA A 555 -37.78 -8.93 -7.05
CA ALA A 555 -39.07 -9.29 -6.46
C ALA A 555 -40.19 -8.36 -6.94
N VAL A 556 -39.98 -7.04 -6.91
CA VAL A 556 -40.97 -6.05 -7.39
C VAL A 556 -41.31 -6.29 -8.86
N THR A 557 -40.31 -6.54 -9.69
CA THR A 557 -40.52 -6.76 -11.13
C THR A 557 -41.25 -8.08 -11.39
N THR A 558 -40.92 -9.13 -10.64
CA THR A 558 -41.65 -10.41 -10.67
C THR A 558 -43.13 -10.23 -10.35
N LEU A 559 -43.46 -9.44 -9.31
CA LEU A 559 -44.83 -9.20 -8.86
C LEU A 559 -45.63 -8.29 -9.81
N THR A 560 -45.01 -7.25 -10.35
CA THR A 560 -45.70 -6.18 -11.09
C THR A 560 -45.87 -6.44 -12.59
N GLY A 561 -45.17 -7.42 -13.15
CA GLY A 561 -45.30 -7.72 -14.59
C GLY A 561 -46.00 -9.03 -14.92
N ARG A 562 -45.98 -9.36 -16.21
CA ARG A 562 -46.64 -10.56 -16.73
C ARG A 562 -46.01 -11.84 -16.12
N PRO A 563 -46.83 -12.86 -15.80
CA PRO A 563 -46.32 -14.15 -15.31
C PRO A 563 -45.38 -14.83 -16.31
N ALA A 564 -45.64 -14.63 -17.61
CA ALA A 564 -44.72 -15.00 -18.67
C ALA A 564 -43.46 -14.12 -18.60
N GLY A 565 -42.31 -14.73 -18.31
CA GLY A 565 -41.01 -14.02 -18.21
C GLY A 565 -40.68 -13.44 -16.83
N ALA A 566 -41.39 -13.84 -15.76
CA ALA A 566 -41.12 -13.39 -14.40
C ALA A 566 -39.68 -13.72 -13.94
N GLY A 567 -39.22 -14.97 -14.13
CA GLY A 567 -37.86 -15.37 -13.79
C GLY A 567 -36.75 -14.66 -14.58
N GLY A 568 -36.98 -14.36 -15.86
CA GLY A 568 -36.01 -13.61 -16.68
C GLY A 568 -35.80 -12.17 -16.20
N ARG A 569 -36.85 -11.51 -15.70
CA ARG A 569 -36.79 -10.15 -15.16
C ARG A 569 -36.14 -10.11 -13.78
N ALA A 570 -36.44 -11.10 -12.92
CA ALA A 570 -35.74 -11.29 -11.65
C ALA A 570 -34.23 -11.47 -11.86
N LEU A 571 -33.84 -12.37 -12.78
CA LEU A 571 -32.44 -12.61 -13.10
C LEU A 571 -31.75 -11.39 -13.72
N LEU A 572 -32.46 -10.55 -14.47
CA LEU A 572 -31.87 -9.31 -15.01
C LEU A 572 -31.48 -8.35 -13.88
N ALA A 573 -32.32 -8.21 -12.86
CA ALA A 573 -32.02 -7.40 -11.67
C ALA A 573 -30.83 -7.94 -10.88
N VAL A 574 -30.84 -9.25 -10.59
CA VAL A 574 -29.77 -9.93 -9.84
C VAL A 574 -28.43 -9.89 -10.59
N ASN A 575 -28.43 -10.19 -11.90
CA ASN A 575 -27.20 -10.15 -12.70
C ASN A 575 -26.71 -8.71 -12.91
N GLY A 576 -27.61 -7.72 -12.99
CA GLY A 576 -27.23 -6.30 -13.00
C GLY A 576 -26.52 -5.88 -11.72
N ALA A 577 -27.07 -6.25 -10.56
CA ALA A 577 -26.42 -6.05 -9.26
C ALA A 577 -25.06 -6.76 -9.17
N ALA A 578 -24.97 -7.99 -9.70
CA ALA A 578 -23.72 -8.74 -9.74
C ALA A 578 -22.66 -8.08 -10.64
N ALA A 579 -23.06 -7.56 -11.81
CA ALA A 579 -22.17 -6.82 -12.71
C ALA A 579 -21.62 -5.54 -12.03
N LEU A 580 -22.48 -4.78 -11.36
CA LEU A 580 -22.08 -3.59 -10.60
C LEU A 580 -21.12 -3.95 -9.46
N SER A 581 -21.40 -5.04 -8.72
CA SER A 581 -20.52 -5.50 -7.66
C SER A 581 -19.16 -5.97 -8.19
N LEU A 582 -19.11 -6.66 -9.33
CA LEU A 582 -17.86 -7.02 -10.02
C LEU A 582 -17.04 -5.76 -10.34
N LEU A 583 -17.65 -4.78 -11.02
CA LEU A 583 -16.98 -3.54 -11.40
C LEU A 583 -16.45 -2.79 -10.16
N GLN A 584 -17.25 -2.72 -9.10
CA GLN A 584 -16.85 -2.10 -7.85
C GLN A 584 -15.68 -2.83 -7.18
N GLY A 585 -15.70 -4.16 -7.12
CA GLY A 585 -14.62 -4.96 -6.54
C GLY A 585 -13.31 -4.81 -7.31
N GLY A 586 -13.38 -4.84 -8.65
CA GLY A 586 -12.23 -4.60 -9.52
C GLY A 586 -11.67 -3.17 -9.39
N TRP A 587 -12.55 -2.17 -9.31
CA TRP A 587 -12.13 -0.79 -9.12
C TRP A 587 -11.52 -0.55 -7.73
N ALA A 588 -12.11 -1.10 -6.66
CA ALA A 588 -11.56 -1.00 -5.31
C ALA A 588 -10.15 -1.61 -5.21
N ALA A 589 -9.91 -2.76 -5.84
CA ALA A 589 -8.58 -3.36 -5.92
C ALA A 589 -7.60 -2.50 -6.73
N ALA A 590 -8.05 -1.95 -7.87
CA ALA A 590 -7.23 -1.07 -8.70
C ALA A 590 -6.88 0.24 -8.00
N GLU A 591 -7.80 0.81 -7.23
CA GLU A 591 -7.58 2.04 -6.46
C GLU A 591 -6.63 1.79 -5.29
N LEU A 592 -6.86 0.72 -4.52
CA LEU A 592 -5.98 0.33 -3.41
C LEU A 592 -4.53 0.14 -3.88
N THR A 593 -4.33 -0.52 -5.02
CA THR A 593 -2.99 -0.82 -5.55
C THR A 593 -2.28 0.39 -6.17
N ARG A 594 -2.99 1.48 -6.39
CA ARG A 594 -2.45 2.77 -6.87
C ARG A 594 -2.12 3.73 -5.74
N ARG A 595 -2.62 3.50 -4.52
CA ARG A 595 -2.28 4.35 -3.36
C ARG A 595 -0.80 4.18 -3.03
N PRO A 596 -0.06 5.28 -2.82
CA PRO A 596 1.30 5.17 -2.31
C PRO A 596 1.25 4.51 -0.93
N LEU A 597 2.03 3.43 -0.79
CA LEU A 597 2.31 2.84 0.51
C LEU A 597 3.06 3.90 1.33
N SER A 598 2.73 4.03 2.61
CA SER A 598 3.24 5.12 3.45
C SER A 598 4.77 5.16 3.34
N PRO A 599 5.38 6.35 3.19
CA PRO A 599 6.83 6.44 3.06
C PRO A 599 7.50 5.81 4.27
N PRO A 600 8.51 4.96 4.06
CA PRO A 600 9.22 4.33 5.16
C PRO A 600 9.94 5.39 5.98
N VAL A 601 9.77 5.35 7.30
CA VAL A 601 10.49 6.24 8.22
C VAL A 601 11.88 5.65 8.40
N SER A 602 12.89 6.27 7.77
CA SER A 602 14.29 5.94 8.08
C SER A 602 14.55 6.30 9.54
N THR A 603 14.85 5.31 10.37
CA THR A 603 15.22 5.49 11.78
C THR A 603 16.73 5.64 11.98
N THR A 604 17.51 5.46 10.91
CA THR A 604 18.97 5.59 10.92
C THR A 604 19.37 7.03 11.27
N PRO A 605 20.16 7.24 12.34
CA PRO A 605 20.58 8.57 12.75
C PRO A 605 21.76 9.05 11.89
N TRP A 606 21.49 9.38 10.62
CA TRP A 606 22.51 9.79 9.64
C TRP A 606 23.44 10.91 10.14
N HIS A 607 22.91 11.81 10.96
CA HIS A 607 23.65 12.92 11.58
C HIS A 607 24.77 12.49 12.54
N LEU A 608 24.65 11.31 13.16
CA LEU A 608 25.63 10.72 14.07
C LEU A 608 26.71 9.89 13.36
N LEU A 609 26.50 9.57 12.08
CA LEU A 609 27.37 8.65 11.37
C LEU A 609 28.55 9.38 10.70
N PRO A 610 29.79 8.84 10.83
CA PRO A 610 30.92 9.23 10.00
C PRO A 610 30.66 9.03 8.50
N VAL A 611 31.29 9.85 7.66
CA VAL A 611 31.04 9.88 6.21
C VAL A 611 31.28 8.52 5.53
N ASP A 612 32.34 7.82 5.90
CA ASP A 612 32.69 6.48 5.40
C ASP A 612 31.61 5.44 5.72
N LYS A 613 31.03 5.51 6.93
CA LYS A 613 29.93 4.63 7.35
C LYS A 613 28.64 4.94 6.61
N VAL A 614 28.35 6.22 6.34
CA VAL A 614 27.17 6.62 5.55
C VAL A 614 27.29 6.09 4.12
N LEU A 615 28.44 6.27 3.48
CA LEU A 615 28.71 5.77 2.13
C LEU A 615 28.63 4.23 2.06
N SER A 616 29.17 3.54 3.05
CA SER A 616 29.10 2.07 3.15
C SER A 616 27.67 1.58 3.36
N ALA A 617 26.90 2.22 4.25
CA ALA A 617 25.51 1.86 4.53
C ALA A 617 24.60 2.06 3.31
N LEU A 618 24.88 3.08 2.49
CA LEU A 618 24.14 3.34 1.26
C LEU A 618 24.68 2.56 0.05
N ASP A 619 25.80 1.86 0.18
CA ASP A 619 26.52 1.21 -0.94
C ASP A 619 26.74 2.22 -2.09
N VAL A 620 27.41 3.35 -1.78
CA VAL A 620 27.73 4.45 -2.70
C VAL A 620 29.14 4.97 -2.47
N THR A 621 29.74 5.58 -3.49
CA THR A 621 31.03 6.27 -3.41
C THR A 621 30.84 7.78 -3.48
N THR A 622 31.88 8.56 -3.19
CA THR A 622 31.80 10.02 -3.39
C THR A 622 31.51 10.37 -4.85
N GLU A 623 31.88 9.53 -5.84
CA GLU A 623 31.62 9.74 -7.28
C GLU A 623 30.14 9.64 -7.68
N GLY A 624 29.27 9.29 -6.73
CA GLY A 624 27.83 9.20 -6.93
C GLY A 624 27.38 7.89 -7.55
N LEU A 625 26.11 7.81 -7.92
CA LEU A 625 25.51 6.59 -8.47
C LEU A 625 25.79 6.44 -9.96
N SER A 626 25.92 5.20 -10.43
CA SER A 626 25.80 4.95 -11.86
C SER A 626 24.36 5.13 -12.34
N ALA A 627 24.16 5.47 -13.62
CA ALA A 627 22.81 5.58 -14.20
C ALA A 627 21.95 4.32 -14.00
N ARG A 628 22.57 3.13 -13.97
CA ARG A 628 21.89 1.86 -13.70
C ARG A 628 21.48 1.70 -12.24
N GLN A 629 22.35 2.07 -11.29
CA GLN A 629 22.03 2.05 -9.86
C GLN A 629 20.95 3.08 -9.52
N ALA A 630 21.05 4.29 -10.07
CA ALA A 630 20.04 5.33 -9.91
C ALA A 630 18.67 4.85 -10.39
N ARG A 631 18.56 4.25 -11.58
CA ARG A 631 17.29 3.68 -12.08
C ARG A 631 16.75 2.54 -11.21
N ARG A 632 17.63 1.72 -10.60
CA ARG A 632 17.22 0.63 -9.70
C ARG A 632 16.71 1.16 -8.36
N ARG A 633 17.30 2.24 -7.86
CA ARG A 633 16.97 2.87 -6.56
C ARG A 633 15.88 3.94 -6.68
N TYR A 634 15.61 4.43 -7.88
CA TYR A 634 14.56 5.39 -8.15
C TYR A 634 13.20 4.82 -7.74
N ARG A 635 12.59 5.47 -6.74
CA ARG A 635 11.19 5.25 -6.39
C ARG A 635 10.43 6.51 -6.81
N PRO A 636 9.59 6.46 -7.85
CA PRO A 636 8.80 7.63 -8.23
C PRO A 636 7.91 8.03 -7.04
N ASP A 637 8.07 9.27 -6.56
CA ASP A 637 7.15 9.81 -5.58
C ASP A 637 5.81 10.07 -6.27
N VAL A 638 4.78 9.34 -5.85
CA VAL A 638 3.44 9.43 -6.42
C VAL A 638 2.75 10.73 -5.97
N GLN A 639 3.32 11.48 -5.01
CA GLN A 639 2.64 12.61 -4.35
C GLN A 639 2.90 14.00 -4.95
N THR A 640 3.93 14.21 -5.76
CA THR A 640 4.39 15.58 -6.10
C THR A 640 3.76 16.19 -7.35
N GLY A 641 2.88 15.46 -8.06
CA GLY A 641 2.08 16.01 -9.17
C GLY A 641 0.59 15.80 -8.96
N PRO A 642 -0.28 16.80 -9.24
CA PRO A 642 -1.71 16.51 -9.35
C PRO A 642 -1.87 15.40 -10.40
N PRO A 643 -2.57 14.30 -10.10
CA PRO A 643 -2.71 13.22 -11.07
C PRO A 643 -3.31 13.81 -12.34
N ARG A 644 -2.64 13.61 -13.48
CA ARG A 644 -3.23 13.90 -14.80
C ARG A 644 -4.42 12.95 -14.97
N THR A 645 -5.59 13.39 -14.51
CA THR A 645 -6.83 12.65 -14.67
C THR A 645 -7.11 12.60 -16.17
N GLY A 646 -7.12 11.38 -16.73
CA GLY A 646 -7.63 11.19 -18.09
C GLY A 646 -9.13 11.52 -18.12
N PHE A 647 -9.62 12.05 -19.22
CA PHE A 647 -11.05 12.38 -19.38
C PHE A 647 -11.98 11.22 -18.99
N LEU A 648 -11.63 9.99 -19.42
CA LEU A 648 -12.40 8.78 -19.07
C LEU A 648 -12.44 8.52 -17.56
N ARG A 649 -11.34 8.80 -16.84
CA ARG A 649 -11.28 8.65 -15.39
C ARG A 649 -12.15 9.71 -14.69
N ALA A 650 -12.02 10.97 -15.09
CA ALA A 650 -12.83 12.06 -14.55
C ALA A 650 -14.33 11.80 -14.79
N PHE A 651 -14.70 11.30 -15.97
CA PHE A 651 -16.06 10.86 -16.29
C PHE A 651 -16.55 9.73 -15.37
N THR A 652 -15.74 8.69 -15.16
CA THR A 652 -16.12 7.57 -14.28
C THR A 652 -16.20 7.97 -12.81
N GLU A 653 -15.35 8.91 -12.36
CA GLU A 653 -15.40 9.45 -11.00
C GLU A 653 -16.66 10.33 -10.81
N GLU A 654 -17.05 11.10 -11.83
CA GLU A 654 -18.30 11.87 -11.80
C GLU A 654 -19.54 10.95 -11.76
N LEU A 655 -19.50 9.83 -12.50
CA LEU A 655 -20.50 8.77 -12.38
C LEU A 655 -20.49 8.08 -11.01
N ALA A 656 -19.42 8.15 -10.23
CA ALA A 656 -19.33 7.52 -8.91
C ALA A 656 -19.79 8.42 -7.75
N ASN A 657 -20.58 9.45 -8.05
CA ASN A 657 -21.18 10.34 -7.06
C ASN A 657 -22.19 9.61 -6.15
N PRO A 658 -22.31 9.96 -4.86
CA PRO A 658 -23.36 9.48 -3.95
C PRO A 658 -24.79 9.44 -4.52
N LEU A 659 -25.11 10.32 -5.47
CA LEU A 659 -26.43 10.40 -6.11
C LEU A 659 -26.64 9.40 -7.25
N THR A 660 -25.57 8.94 -7.91
CA THR A 660 -25.68 8.04 -9.07
C THR A 660 -26.31 6.68 -8.73
N PRO A 661 -26.02 6.02 -7.60
CA PRO A 661 -26.71 4.77 -7.24
C PRO A 661 -28.23 4.91 -7.16
N ILE A 662 -28.74 6.07 -6.75
CA ILE A 662 -30.18 6.35 -6.64
C ILE A 662 -30.79 6.50 -8.03
N LEU A 663 -30.15 7.28 -8.91
CA LEU A 663 -30.57 7.47 -10.30
C LEU A 663 -30.50 6.16 -11.08
N ALA A 664 -29.43 5.39 -10.90
CA ALA A 664 -29.28 4.06 -11.47
C ALA A 664 -30.36 3.11 -10.95
N GLY A 665 -30.70 3.17 -9.66
CA GLY A 665 -31.80 2.42 -9.06
C GLY A 665 -33.17 2.79 -9.66
N GLY A 666 -33.45 4.08 -9.81
CA GLY A 666 -34.66 4.59 -10.46
C GLY A 666 -34.75 4.19 -11.93
N ALA A 667 -33.67 4.38 -12.69
CA ALA A 667 -33.58 3.97 -14.09
C ALA A 667 -33.78 2.45 -14.25
N ALA A 668 -33.15 1.65 -13.40
CA ALA A 668 -33.31 0.20 -13.39
C ALA A 668 -34.75 -0.19 -13.08
N LEU A 669 -35.40 0.49 -12.12
CA LEU A 669 -36.78 0.24 -11.75
C LEU A 669 -37.73 0.60 -12.90
N SER A 670 -37.58 1.78 -13.53
CA SER A 670 -38.34 2.19 -14.72
C SER A 670 -38.17 1.23 -15.90
N ALA A 671 -36.93 0.81 -16.20
CA ALA A 671 -36.63 -0.14 -17.25
C ALA A 671 -37.31 -1.49 -16.98
N ALA A 672 -37.26 -1.96 -15.73
CA ALA A 672 -37.79 -3.27 -15.36
C ALA A 672 -39.33 -3.33 -15.32
N ILE A 673 -39.98 -2.18 -15.19
CA ILE A 673 -41.43 -2.00 -15.37
C ILE A 673 -41.81 -1.94 -16.87
N GLY A 674 -40.84 -1.77 -17.76
CA GLY A 674 -41.02 -1.69 -19.20
C GLY A 674 -41.08 -0.25 -19.74
N SER A 675 -40.76 0.75 -18.92
CA SER A 675 -40.61 2.14 -19.37
C SER A 675 -39.16 2.40 -19.78
N VAL A 676 -38.83 1.98 -21.00
CA VAL A 676 -37.47 2.13 -21.56
C VAL A 676 -37.14 3.60 -21.82
N ILE A 677 -38.15 4.40 -22.15
CA ILE A 677 -37.98 5.84 -22.41
C ILE A 677 -37.61 6.55 -21.11
N ASP A 678 -38.35 6.36 -20.01
CA ASP A 678 -38.04 7.00 -18.72
C ASP A 678 -36.65 6.58 -18.21
N ALA A 679 -36.33 5.29 -18.31
CA ALA A 679 -35.00 4.80 -17.96
C ALA A 679 -33.89 5.42 -18.83
N GLY A 680 -34.13 5.53 -20.14
CA GLY A 680 -33.21 6.16 -21.09
C GLY A 680 -32.99 7.64 -20.82
N VAL A 681 -34.04 8.38 -20.41
CA VAL A 681 -33.95 9.78 -20.00
C VAL A 681 -33.09 9.92 -18.74
N VAL A 682 -33.31 9.09 -17.72
CA VAL A 682 -32.51 9.12 -16.48
C VAL A 682 -31.03 8.81 -16.77
N VAL A 683 -30.74 7.74 -17.51
CA VAL A 683 -29.37 7.37 -17.88
C VAL A 683 -28.73 8.42 -18.78
N GLY A 684 -29.48 8.98 -19.72
CA GLY A 684 -29.01 10.02 -20.64
C GLY A 684 -28.68 11.32 -19.92
N ALA A 685 -29.55 11.78 -19.00
CA ALA A 685 -29.32 12.97 -18.19
C ALA A 685 -28.10 12.80 -17.28
N ALA A 686 -28.02 11.69 -16.54
CA ALA A 686 -26.88 11.38 -15.68
C ALA A 686 -25.57 11.23 -16.49
N GLY A 687 -25.63 10.59 -17.67
CA GLY A 687 -24.50 10.41 -18.57
C GLY A 687 -24.00 11.74 -19.15
N LEU A 688 -24.90 12.61 -19.60
CA LEU A 688 -24.56 13.96 -20.09
C LEU A 688 -23.99 14.82 -18.96
N GLY A 689 -24.57 14.75 -17.76
CA GLY A 689 -24.06 15.42 -16.56
C GLY A 689 -22.64 14.96 -16.22
N ALA A 690 -22.39 13.65 -16.21
CA ALA A 690 -21.06 13.10 -15.99
C ALA A 690 -20.07 13.45 -17.10
N LEU A 691 -20.52 13.51 -18.36
CA LEU A 691 -19.70 13.92 -19.51
C LEU A 691 -19.26 15.37 -19.36
N ALA A 692 -20.20 16.26 -19.06
CA ALA A 692 -19.94 17.67 -18.84
C ALA A 692 -19.04 17.89 -17.62
N GLY A 693 -19.33 17.22 -16.50
CA GLY A 693 -18.52 17.27 -15.27
C GLY A 693 -17.11 16.73 -15.47
N GLY A 694 -16.97 15.57 -16.13
CA GLY A 694 -15.70 14.97 -16.48
C GLY A 694 -14.86 15.85 -17.40
N LEU A 695 -15.46 16.40 -18.48
CA LEU A 695 -14.78 17.30 -19.40
C LEU A 695 -14.26 18.54 -18.67
N GLN A 696 -15.13 19.18 -17.89
CA GLN A 696 -14.82 20.39 -17.16
C GLN A 696 -13.74 20.15 -16.10
N ARG A 697 -13.80 19.02 -15.40
CA ARG A 697 -12.81 18.61 -14.41
C ARG A 697 -11.44 18.37 -15.05
N THR A 698 -11.40 17.70 -16.20
CA THR A 698 -10.13 17.49 -16.93
C THR A 698 -9.51 18.81 -17.37
N LEU A 699 -10.32 19.77 -17.84
CA LEU A 699 -9.85 21.11 -18.22
C LEU A 699 -9.36 21.90 -17.00
N THR A 700 -10.02 21.72 -15.85
CA THR A 700 -9.67 22.38 -14.58
C THR A 700 -8.36 21.84 -14.00
N ASP A 701 -8.22 20.51 -13.94
CA ASP A 701 -7.02 19.84 -13.44
C ASP A 701 -5.79 20.21 -14.28
N ARG A 702 -5.95 20.33 -15.61
CA ARG A 702 -4.89 20.81 -16.51
C ARG A 702 -4.50 22.26 -16.23
N ALA A 703 -5.47 23.15 -16.04
CA ALA A 703 -5.18 24.54 -15.73
C ALA A 703 -4.43 24.71 -14.40
N VAL A 704 -4.75 23.89 -13.39
CA VAL A 704 -4.03 23.86 -12.11
C VAL A 704 -2.65 23.23 -12.26
N ALA A 705 -2.54 22.11 -13.00
CA ALA A 705 -1.26 21.45 -13.27
C ALA A 705 -0.28 22.35 -14.04
N ASP A 706 -0.75 23.12 -15.02
CA ASP A 706 0.07 24.08 -15.78
C ASP A 706 0.51 25.28 -14.91
N LEU A 707 -0.20 25.59 -13.84
CA LEU A 707 0.24 26.58 -12.85
C LEU A 707 1.34 26.01 -11.95
N LEU A 708 1.24 24.73 -11.57
CA LEU A 708 2.23 24.04 -10.72
C LEU A 708 3.51 23.63 -11.46
N ALA A 709 3.42 23.27 -12.75
CA ALA A 709 4.56 22.83 -13.55
C ALA A 709 5.63 23.93 -13.78
N ARG A 710 5.32 25.19 -13.48
CA ARG A 710 6.24 26.33 -13.62
C ARG A 710 7.16 26.55 -12.42
N SER A 711 7.07 25.72 -11.36
CA SER A 711 7.83 25.90 -10.10
C SER A 711 8.67 24.68 -9.69
N ALA A 712 9.08 23.81 -10.63
CA ALA A 712 9.86 22.62 -10.31
C ALA A 712 11.29 23.00 -9.85
N VAL A 713 11.71 22.47 -8.69
CA VAL A 713 13.07 22.66 -8.15
C VAL A 713 14.04 21.78 -8.92
N MET A 714 15.12 22.36 -9.45
CA MET A 714 16.19 21.66 -10.16
C MET A 714 17.36 21.39 -9.22
N ALA A 715 17.94 20.19 -9.31
CA ALA A 715 19.10 19.76 -8.54
C ALA A 715 20.28 19.44 -9.47
N THR A 716 21.51 19.73 -9.02
CA THR A 716 22.74 19.27 -9.69
C THR A 716 23.31 18.10 -8.90
N VAL A 717 23.43 16.92 -9.53
CA VAL A 717 23.99 15.72 -8.89
C VAL A 717 25.20 15.20 -9.63
N ARG A 718 26.01 14.37 -8.97
CA ARG A 718 27.08 13.59 -9.58
C ARG A 718 26.57 12.17 -9.89
N ARG A 719 26.55 11.80 -11.17
CA ARG A 719 26.23 10.45 -11.67
C ARG A 719 27.29 10.01 -12.66
N ASP A 720 27.75 8.77 -12.53
CA ASP A 720 28.89 8.24 -13.32
C ASP A 720 30.13 9.18 -13.26
N GLY A 721 30.38 9.81 -12.10
CA GLY A 721 31.46 10.76 -11.88
C GLY A 721 31.25 12.17 -12.46
N ALA A 722 30.21 12.40 -13.26
CA ALA A 722 29.95 13.67 -13.94
C ALA A 722 28.76 14.44 -13.33
N PRO A 723 28.80 15.79 -13.31
CA PRO A 723 27.67 16.60 -12.88
C PRO A 723 26.53 16.59 -13.91
N VAL A 724 25.31 16.28 -13.46
CA VAL A 724 24.08 16.22 -14.25
C VAL A 724 23.01 17.03 -13.54
N ARG A 725 22.27 17.87 -14.27
CA ARG A 725 21.08 18.55 -13.74
C ARG A 725 19.84 17.68 -13.98
N LEU A 726 19.05 17.51 -12.93
CA LEU A 726 17.78 16.79 -12.94
C LEU A 726 16.77 17.53 -12.07
N ALA A 727 15.50 17.23 -12.25
CA ALA A 727 14.48 17.74 -11.35
C ALA A 727 14.52 16.99 -10.01
N ALA A 728 14.07 17.63 -8.93
CA ALA A 728 14.11 17.04 -7.58
C ALA A 728 13.32 15.72 -7.48
N ASP A 729 12.29 15.53 -8.32
CA ASP A 729 11.48 14.32 -8.42
C ASP A 729 12.17 13.14 -9.15
N GLU A 730 13.36 13.37 -9.72
CA GLU A 730 14.20 12.35 -10.35
C GLU A 730 15.37 11.88 -9.45
N LEU A 731 15.45 12.43 -8.23
CA LEU A 731 16.46 12.05 -7.23
C LEU A 731 16.16 10.68 -6.63
N ALA A 732 17.22 9.90 -6.39
CA ALA A 732 17.17 8.63 -5.67
C ALA A 732 18.03 8.71 -4.40
N VAL A 733 17.68 7.92 -3.39
CA VAL A 733 18.51 7.76 -2.19
C VAL A 733 19.90 7.24 -2.61
N GLY A 734 20.93 7.92 -2.12
CA GLY A 734 22.33 7.71 -2.50
C GLY A 734 22.84 8.62 -3.63
N ASP A 735 22.02 9.42 -4.30
CA ASP A 735 22.55 10.44 -5.23
C ASP A 735 23.44 11.44 -4.46
N VAL A 736 24.53 11.87 -5.07
CA VAL A 736 25.44 12.88 -4.50
C VAL A 736 25.09 14.23 -5.10
N VAL A 737 24.57 15.14 -4.29
CA VAL A 737 24.12 16.49 -4.68
C VAL A 737 25.24 17.49 -4.45
N LEU A 738 25.41 18.40 -5.40
CA LEU A 738 26.32 19.54 -5.31
C LEU A 738 25.50 20.79 -5.00
N LEU A 739 25.78 21.41 -3.85
CA LEU A 739 25.05 22.57 -3.35
C LEU A 739 25.91 23.84 -3.49
N SER A 740 25.32 24.86 -4.11
CA SER A 740 25.91 26.19 -4.31
C SER A 740 25.03 27.28 -3.68
N PRO A 741 25.56 28.51 -3.49
CA PRO A 741 24.78 29.61 -2.92
C PRO A 741 23.49 29.87 -3.70
N ASN A 742 22.39 30.08 -2.97
CA ASN A 742 21.01 30.23 -3.44
C ASN A 742 20.34 28.97 -4.00
N ASP A 743 20.99 27.80 -3.95
CA ASP A 743 20.31 26.55 -4.26
C ASP A 743 19.31 26.22 -3.15
N VAL A 744 18.12 25.78 -3.55
CA VAL A 744 17.14 25.15 -2.65
C VAL A 744 17.52 23.68 -2.54
N VAL A 745 17.64 23.20 -1.31
CA VAL A 745 17.97 21.80 -1.04
C VAL A 745 16.81 20.92 -1.52
N PRO A 746 17.06 19.97 -2.44
CA PRO A 746 16.00 19.25 -3.13
C PRO A 746 15.52 18.00 -2.39
N ALA A 747 16.25 17.56 -1.36
CA ALA A 747 16.02 16.33 -0.61
C ALA A 747 16.80 16.38 0.71
N ASP A 748 16.45 15.56 1.69
CA ASP A 748 17.24 15.47 2.92
C ASP A 748 18.58 14.78 2.63
N CYS A 749 19.68 15.45 2.96
CA CYS A 749 21.02 15.00 2.64
C CYS A 749 21.95 15.03 3.86
N ARG A 750 22.88 14.07 3.89
CA ARG A 750 24.03 14.07 4.80
C ARG A 750 25.21 14.76 4.12
N LEU A 751 25.82 15.74 4.79
CA LEU A 751 26.97 16.47 4.26
C LEU A 751 28.23 15.58 4.21
N LEU A 752 28.88 15.52 3.05
CA LEU A 752 30.14 14.81 2.84
C LEU A 752 31.33 15.76 2.95
N GLU A 753 31.23 16.91 2.28
CA GLU A 753 32.26 17.95 2.24
C GLU A 753 31.59 19.32 2.37
N VAL A 754 32.21 20.22 3.13
CA VAL A 754 31.67 21.55 3.45
C VAL A 754 32.77 22.59 3.28
N HIS A 755 32.45 23.69 2.60
CA HIS A 755 33.29 24.88 2.49
C HIS A 755 32.48 26.11 2.89
N ASP A 756 32.67 26.57 4.14
CA ASP A 756 32.01 27.73 4.74
C ASP A 756 30.48 27.75 4.50
N LEU A 757 29.84 26.57 4.60
CA LEU A 757 28.42 26.41 4.30
C LEU A 757 27.57 26.99 5.43
N GLU A 758 26.70 27.92 5.06
CA GLU A 758 25.64 28.46 5.91
C GLU A 758 24.29 28.25 5.23
N MET A 759 23.31 27.78 6.00
CA MET A 759 21.96 27.47 5.51
C MET A 759 20.93 28.43 6.10
N ASP A 760 20.03 28.92 5.27
CA ASP A 760 18.76 29.49 5.71
C ASP A 760 17.77 28.35 5.94
N GLU A 761 17.56 28.03 7.22
CA GLU A 761 16.63 26.99 7.67
C GLU A 761 15.31 27.55 8.18
N SER A 762 14.96 28.80 7.83
CA SER A 762 13.73 29.44 8.25
C SER A 762 12.47 28.66 7.87
N SER A 763 12.49 27.92 6.76
CA SER A 763 11.40 27.02 6.34
C SER A 763 11.20 25.82 7.26
N LEU A 764 12.20 25.46 8.06
CA LEU A 764 12.19 24.34 9.00
C LEU A 764 12.05 24.80 10.46
N THR A 765 12.70 25.90 10.84
CA THR A 765 12.81 26.37 12.23
C THR A 765 11.99 27.62 12.55
N GLY A 766 11.62 28.41 11.55
CA GLY A 766 11.00 29.74 11.71
C GLY A 766 11.99 30.87 12.04
N GLU A 767 13.28 30.56 12.19
CA GLU A 767 14.33 31.51 12.53
C GLU A 767 15.13 31.91 11.26
N SER A 768 15.39 33.21 11.08
CA SER A 768 16.08 33.76 9.88
C SER A 768 17.60 33.84 9.98
N PHE A 769 18.20 33.37 11.08
CA PHE A 769 19.66 33.41 11.22
C PHE A 769 20.30 32.26 10.43
N PRO A 770 21.31 32.52 9.58
CA PRO A 770 22.04 31.47 8.89
C PRO A 770 22.67 30.49 9.89
N VAL A 771 22.49 29.19 9.63
CA VAL A 771 23.03 28.11 10.45
C VAL A 771 24.28 27.56 9.77
N ALA A 772 25.43 27.65 10.45
CA ALA A 772 26.68 27.06 9.98
C ALA A 772 26.60 25.53 9.98
N LYS A 773 27.11 24.91 8.93
CA LYS A 773 27.07 23.46 8.74
C LYS A 773 28.46 22.82 8.76
N THR A 774 28.51 21.52 9.02
CA THR A 774 29.76 20.74 9.11
C THR A 774 29.60 19.36 8.48
N ALA A 775 30.68 18.76 7.97
CA ALA A 775 30.66 17.36 7.54
C ALA A 775 30.81 16.37 8.71
N ASN A 776 31.28 16.84 9.87
CA ASN A 776 31.54 15.98 11.04
C ASN A 776 30.24 15.43 11.64
N PRO A 777 30.27 14.25 12.28
CA PRO A 777 29.15 13.76 13.09
C PRO A 777 28.74 14.78 14.15
N VAL A 778 27.44 14.92 14.38
CA VAL A 778 26.87 15.87 15.35
C VAL A 778 25.86 15.13 16.21
N VAL A 779 25.99 15.24 17.54
CA VAL A 779 25.03 14.68 18.51
C VAL A 779 23.92 15.70 18.74
N ALA A 780 22.75 15.46 18.15
CA ALA A 780 21.63 16.39 18.21
C ALA A 780 20.29 15.66 18.13
N SER A 781 19.44 15.84 19.15
CA SER A 781 18.11 15.24 19.19
C SER A 781 17.13 15.99 18.29
N ALA A 782 17.13 17.33 18.35
CA ALA A 782 16.31 18.18 17.51
C ALA A 782 16.84 18.24 16.07
N VAL A 783 15.93 18.24 15.10
CA VAL A 783 16.26 18.28 13.66
C VAL A 783 17.08 19.52 13.31
N ALA A 784 16.71 20.68 13.90
CA ALA A 784 17.35 21.97 13.71
C ALA A 784 18.83 21.99 14.14
N ASP A 785 19.18 21.24 15.18
CA ASP A 785 20.54 21.25 15.75
C ASP A 785 21.51 20.32 15.01
N ARG A 786 21.02 19.53 14.04
CA ARG A 786 21.83 18.59 13.26
C ARG A 786 22.60 19.32 12.16
N ALA A 787 23.67 20.02 12.54
CA ALA A 787 24.53 20.77 11.64
C ALA A 787 25.26 19.91 10.57
N SER A 788 25.21 18.58 10.72
CA SER A 788 25.77 17.62 9.77
C SER A 788 24.82 17.22 8.62
N MET A 789 23.59 17.75 8.66
CA MET A 789 22.50 17.49 7.73
C MET A 789 22.01 18.77 7.08
N VAL A 790 21.45 18.63 5.88
CA VAL A 790 20.65 19.65 5.19
C VAL A 790 19.32 19.04 4.76
N TYR A 791 18.25 19.84 4.75
CA TYR A 791 16.88 19.35 4.66
C TYR A 791 16.15 19.90 3.44
N GLU A 792 15.23 19.12 2.89
CA GLU A 792 14.42 19.55 1.74
C GLU A 792 13.70 20.88 2.02
N GLY A 793 13.84 21.83 1.09
CA GLY A 793 13.18 23.14 1.16
C GLY A 793 13.93 24.20 1.97
N THR A 794 15.08 23.90 2.56
CA THR A 794 16.00 24.93 3.07
C THR A 794 16.87 25.50 1.94
N THR A 795 17.44 26.68 2.13
CA THR A 795 18.21 27.37 1.07
C THR A 795 19.66 27.58 1.50
N VAL A 796 20.61 27.42 0.57
CA VAL A 796 22.01 27.72 0.84
C VAL A 796 22.21 29.24 0.91
N ALA A 797 22.50 29.77 2.09
CA ALA A 797 22.75 31.20 2.29
C ALA A 797 24.15 31.60 1.80
N ALA A 798 25.17 30.80 2.15
CA ALA A 798 26.55 31.00 1.75
C ALA A 798 27.33 29.68 1.69
N GLY A 799 28.49 29.70 1.03
CA GLY A 799 29.38 28.54 0.92
C GLY A 799 28.96 27.50 -0.13
N ARG A 800 29.63 26.35 -0.11
CA ARG A 800 29.35 25.21 -1.00
C ARG A 800 29.47 23.91 -0.23
N ALA A 801 28.75 22.88 -0.68
CA ALA A 801 28.86 21.55 -0.10
C ALA A 801 28.59 20.45 -1.11
N THR A 802 29.18 19.29 -0.81
CA THR A 802 28.84 18.01 -1.43
C THR A 802 28.07 17.20 -0.40
N ALA A 803 26.89 16.68 -0.76
CA ALA A 803 26.03 15.95 0.17
C ALA A 803 25.47 14.69 -0.48
N VAL A 804 25.20 13.63 0.28
CA VAL A 804 24.52 12.42 -0.20
C VAL A 804 23.06 12.41 0.23
N VAL A 805 22.16 12.11 -0.69
CA VAL A 805 20.72 12.01 -0.42
C VAL A 805 20.46 10.81 0.47
N VAL A 806 19.83 11.05 1.63
CA VAL A 806 19.43 9.99 2.58
C VAL A 806 17.92 9.77 2.61
N ALA A 807 17.13 10.75 2.21
CA ALA A 807 15.68 10.61 2.01
C ALA A 807 15.18 11.54 0.90
N THR A 808 14.17 11.09 0.15
CA THR A 808 13.52 11.86 -0.92
C THR A 808 12.01 11.90 -0.76
N GLY A 809 11.38 12.94 -1.30
CA GLY A 809 9.92 13.07 -1.38
C GLY A 809 9.24 12.89 -0.03
N ALA A 810 8.20 12.05 0.04
CA ALA A 810 7.47 11.80 1.28
C ALA A 810 8.32 11.21 2.45
N GLY A 811 9.57 10.76 2.18
CA GLY A 811 10.51 10.30 3.20
C GLY A 811 11.29 11.40 3.93
N THR A 812 11.32 12.64 3.42
CA THR A 812 12.06 13.77 4.01
C THR A 812 11.36 14.33 5.24
N GLU A 813 12.03 15.14 6.07
CA GLU A 813 11.43 15.84 7.22
C GLU A 813 10.26 16.71 6.79
N ALA A 814 10.42 17.46 5.68
CA ALA A 814 9.37 18.26 5.07
C ALA A 814 8.22 17.37 4.55
N GLY A 815 8.55 16.29 3.82
CA GLY A 815 7.60 15.32 3.29
C GLY A 815 6.80 14.60 4.38
N ARG A 816 7.43 14.25 5.52
CA ARG A 816 6.77 13.63 6.68
C ARG A 816 5.83 14.59 7.39
N SER A 817 6.23 15.85 7.53
CA SER A 817 5.39 16.92 8.09
C SER A 817 4.16 17.15 7.20
N MET A 818 4.37 17.23 5.89
CA MET A 818 3.28 17.32 4.91
C MET A 818 2.39 16.09 4.89
N ALA A 819 2.94 14.88 4.94
CA ALA A 819 2.16 13.64 4.97
C ALA A 819 1.30 13.55 6.23
N THR A 820 1.82 14.01 7.38
CA THR A 820 1.07 14.08 8.63
C THR A 820 -0.05 15.12 8.57
N ALA A 821 0.21 16.30 8.00
CA ALA A 821 -0.81 17.31 7.72
C ALA A 821 -1.88 16.83 6.72
N GLN A 822 -1.49 16.05 5.71
CA GLN A 822 -2.41 15.45 4.74
C GLN A 822 -3.21 14.27 5.33
N ARG A 823 -2.67 13.53 6.32
CA ARG A 823 -3.44 12.53 7.09
C ARG A 823 -4.50 13.17 7.96
N ALA A 824 -4.26 14.39 8.45
CA ALA A 824 -5.28 15.25 9.02
C ALA A 824 -6.21 15.88 7.95
N GLY A 825 -6.11 15.38 6.70
CA GLY A 825 -6.79 15.82 5.49
C GLY A 825 -8.12 16.46 5.79
N ALA A 826 -8.12 17.78 5.61
CA ALA A 826 -9.23 18.67 5.81
C ALA A 826 -10.51 18.03 5.27
N VAL A 827 -11.47 17.83 6.17
CA VAL A 827 -12.84 17.49 5.83
C VAL A 827 -13.29 18.53 4.81
N SER A 828 -13.47 18.10 3.56
CA SER A 828 -13.96 18.95 2.49
C SER A 828 -15.37 19.37 2.85
N GLY A 829 -15.50 20.58 3.41
CA GLY A 829 -16.75 21.11 3.96
C GLY A 829 -17.87 21.09 2.92
N VAL A 830 -17.55 21.26 1.64
CA VAL A 830 -18.55 21.21 0.57
C VAL A 830 -19.05 19.79 0.27
N GLU A 831 -18.19 18.77 0.24
CA GLU A 831 -18.64 17.38 0.05
C GLU A 831 -19.45 16.90 1.27
N GLN A 832 -19.07 17.30 2.48
CA GLN A 832 -19.83 17.01 3.69
C GLN A 832 -21.21 17.71 3.67
N ARG A 833 -21.26 18.98 3.26
CA ARG A 833 -22.54 19.71 3.09
C ARG A 833 -23.39 19.09 1.99
N LEU A 834 -22.81 18.70 0.86
CA LEU A 834 -23.53 18.02 -0.22
C LEU A 834 -24.08 16.67 0.25
N ALA A 835 -23.28 15.91 1.01
CA ALA A 835 -23.70 14.65 1.62
C ALA A 835 -24.76 14.86 2.71
N GLN A 836 -24.72 15.98 3.43
CA GLN A 836 -25.74 16.35 4.41
C GLN A 836 -27.05 16.75 3.73
N ILE A 837 -26.99 17.65 2.73
CA ILE A 837 -28.15 18.03 1.91
C ILE A 837 -28.78 16.78 1.31
N THR A 838 -27.96 15.88 0.74
CA THR A 838 -28.41 14.60 0.18
C THR A 838 -29.08 13.73 1.25
N ARG A 839 -28.46 13.57 2.43
CA ARG A 839 -29.03 12.80 3.55
C ARG A 839 -30.36 13.37 4.06
N THR A 840 -30.57 14.67 3.95
CA THR A 840 -31.82 15.34 4.36
C THR A 840 -32.89 15.33 3.26
N THR A 841 -32.53 15.57 2.00
CA THR A 841 -33.50 15.63 0.88
C THR A 841 -33.91 14.25 0.38
N LEU A 842 -33.03 13.25 0.45
CA LEU A 842 -33.34 11.88 0.01
C LEU A 842 -34.56 11.25 0.71
N PRO A 843 -34.69 11.25 2.04
CA PRO A 843 -35.89 10.70 2.69
C PRO A 843 -37.16 11.47 2.33
N ILE A 844 -37.06 12.79 2.04
CA ILE A 844 -38.20 13.59 1.59
C ILE A 844 -38.61 13.18 0.16
N ALA A 845 -37.65 13.01 -0.74
CA ALA A 845 -37.89 12.56 -2.12
C ALA A 845 -38.47 11.13 -2.17
N LEU A 846 -37.94 10.22 -1.36
CA LEU A 846 -38.47 8.85 -1.25
C LEU A 846 -39.85 8.84 -0.57
N GLY A 847 -40.05 9.67 0.45
CA GLY A 847 -41.33 9.83 1.13
C GLY A 847 -42.42 10.38 0.20
N SER A 848 -42.10 11.38 -0.62
CA SER A 848 -43.04 11.96 -1.60
C SER A 848 -43.37 10.96 -2.71
N ALA A 849 -42.37 10.23 -3.23
CA ALA A 849 -42.57 9.14 -4.18
C ALA A 849 -43.46 8.02 -3.59
N GLY A 850 -43.21 7.64 -2.34
CA GLY A 850 -44.02 6.67 -1.60
C GLY A 850 -45.46 7.14 -1.39
N ALA A 851 -45.66 8.41 -1.04
CA ALA A 851 -46.98 9.01 -0.89
C ALA A 851 -47.76 9.05 -2.21
N VAL A 852 -47.12 9.41 -3.32
CA VAL A 852 -47.73 9.38 -4.66
C VAL A 852 -48.13 7.95 -5.06
N MET A 853 -47.25 6.97 -4.78
CA MET A 853 -47.55 5.57 -5.03
C MET A 853 -48.75 5.11 -4.20
N ALA A 854 -48.75 5.36 -2.89
CA ALA A 854 -49.85 4.99 -1.99
C ALA A 854 -51.17 5.63 -2.41
N ALA A 855 -51.17 6.94 -2.67
CA ALA A 855 -52.36 7.67 -3.10
C ALA A 855 -52.93 7.13 -4.41
N GLY A 856 -52.08 6.79 -5.38
CA GLY A 856 -52.55 6.23 -6.63
C GLY A 856 -53.05 4.78 -6.51
N LEU A 857 -52.48 3.96 -5.62
CA LEU A 857 -52.99 2.63 -5.31
C LEU A 857 -54.36 2.69 -4.62
N VAL A 858 -54.54 3.60 -3.66
CA VAL A 858 -55.84 3.85 -3.00
C VAL A 858 -56.89 4.31 -4.01
N ARG A 859 -56.49 5.04 -5.06
CA ARG A 859 -57.37 5.46 -6.17
C ARG A 859 -57.59 4.37 -7.23
N GLY A 860 -57.13 3.14 -7.02
CA GLY A 860 -57.31 2.03 -7.94
C GLY A 860 -56.47 2.11 -9.23
N ARG A 861 -55.45 2.97 -9.29
CA ARG A 861 -54.54 3.02 -10.45
C ARG A 861 -53.62 1.80 -10.47
N GLY A 862 -53.25 1.38 -11.68
CA GLY A 862 -52.35 0.23 -11.86
C GLY A 862 -50.97 0.51 -11.29
N ILE A 863 -50.39 -0.47 -10.57
CA ILE A 863 -49.06 -0.39 -9.93
C ILE A 863 -47.98 0.11 -10.88
N ARG A 864 -48.05 -0.29 -12.16
CA ARG A 864 -47.10 0.15 -13.21
C ARG A 864 -47.11 1.67 -13.42
N GLU A 865 -48.29 2.26 -13.47
CA GLU A 865 -48.48 3.69 -13.75
C GLU A 865 -48.07 4.54 -12.54
N THR A 866 -48.48 4.12 -11.34
CA THR A 866 -48.14 4.81 -10.09
C THR A 866 -46.66 4.71 -9.74
N LEU A 867 -46.03 3.57 -10.02
CA LEU A 867 -44.60 3.39 -9.79
C LEU A 867 -43.75 4.22 -10.76
N GLY A 868 -44.15 4.31 -12.04
CA GLY A 868 -43.50 5.21 -13.01
C GLY A 868 -43.55 6.67 -12.57
N ALA A 869 -44.72 7.15 -12.14
CA ALA A 869 -44.89 8.50 -11.60
C ALA A 869 -44.06 8.73 -10.32
N ALA A 870 -44.02 7.75 -9.41
CA ALA A 870 -43.23 7.82 -8.19
C ALA A 870 -41.71 7.88 -8.47
N VAL A 871 -41.22 7.06 -9.41
CA VAL A 871 -39.80 7.08 -9.82
C VAL A 871 -39.45 8.40 -10.51
N GLY A 872 -40.30 8.88 -11.42
CA GLY A 872 -40.10 10.17 -12.08
C GLY A 872 -40.00 11.32 -11.08
N LEU A 873 -40.88 11.34 -10.06
CA LEU A 873 -40.82 12.32 -8.98
C LEU A 873 -39.55 12.20 -8.13
N ALA A 874 -39.14 10.97 -7.80
CA ALA A 874 -37.93 10.72 -7.02
C ALA A 874 -36.68 11.25 -7.76
N VAL A 875 -36.55 10.95 -9.06
CA VAL A 875 -35.46 11.43 -9.91
C VAL A 875 -35.48 12.96 -10.03
N ALA A 876 -36.63 13.55 -10.34
CA ALA A 876 -36.76 15.00 -10.50
C ALA A 876 -36.42 15.79 -9.23
N SER A 877 -36.47 15.13 -8.06
CA SER A 877 -36.14 15.72 -6.76
C SER A 877 -34.65 15.68 -6.42
N VAL A 878 -33.82 14.98 -7.21
CA VAL A 878 -32.37 14.86 -6.97
C VAL A 878 -31.64 16.04 -7.62
N PRO A 879 -30.90 16.86 -6.84
CA PRO A 879 -30.24 18.06 -7.37
C PRO A 879 -28.89 17.72 -8.02
N GLU A 880 -28.93 17.12 -9.21
CA GLU A 880 -27.75 16.64 -9.95
C GLU A 880 -26.76 17.75 -10.35
N GLY A 881 -27.22 19.00 -10.50
CA GLY A 881 -26.38 20.13 -10.91
C GLY A 881 -25.52 20.76 -9.80
N LEU A 882 -25.77 20.43 -8.53
CA LEU A 882 -25.07 21.05 -7.39
C LEU A 882 -23.54 20.77 -7.36
N PRO A 883 -23.05 19.53 -7.58
CA PRO A 883 -21.61 19.25 -7.60
C PRO A 883 -20.86 20.09 -8.65
N PHE A 884 -21.48 20.25 -9.82
CA PHE A 884 -20.96 21.08 -10.91
C PHE A 884 -20.88 22.55 -10.52
N LEU A 885 -21.98 23.12 -10.01
CA LEU A 885 -22.04 24.54 -9.60
C LEU A 885 -20.99 24.87 -8.53
N VAL A 886 -20.79 23.96 -7.58
CA VAL A 886 -19.75 24.09 -6.55
C VAL A 886 -18.35 24.16 -7.16
N SER A 887 -18.02 23.22 -8.04
CA SER A 887 -16.69 23.14 -8.64
C SER A 887 -16.40 24.36 -9.53
N ALA A 888 -17.41 24.83 -10.29
CA ALA A 888 -17.31 26.05 -11.08
C ALA A 888 -17.08 27.30 -10.20
N ALA A 889 -17.81 27.42 -9.09
CA ALA A 889 -17.65 28.53 -8.15
C ALA A 889 -16.26 28.54 -7.49
N GLN A 890 -15.76 27.38 -7.06
CA GLN A 890 -14.42 27.23 -6.49
C GLN A 890 -13.33 27.60 -7.49
N LEU A 891 -13.46 27.18 -8.76
CA LEU A 891 -12.50 27.55 -9.81
C LEU A 891 -12.52 29.05 -10.11
N ALA A 892 -13.70 29.66 -10.18
CA ALA A 892 -13.83 31.10 -10.36
C ALA A 892 -13.12 31.86 -9.22
N ALA A 893 -13.29 31.41 -7.97
CA ALA A 893 -12.59 31.97 -6.82
C ALA A 893 -11.07 31.76 -6.90
N ALA A 894 -10.60 30.57 -7.27
CA ALA A 894 -9.17 30.26 -7.44
C ALA A 894 -8.52 31.16 -8.52
N ARG A 895 -9.20 31.36 -9.65
CA ARG A 895 -8.74 32.25 -10.73
C ARG A 895 -8.69 33.71 -10.28
N ARG A 896 -9.67 34.16 -9.50
CA ARG A 896 -9.67 35.53 -8.94
C ARG A 896 -8.48 35.72 -7.99
N LEU A 897 -8.26 34.79 -7.07
CA LEU A 897 -7.12 34.84 -6.13
C LEU A 897 -5.77 34.81 -6.85
N SER A 898 -5.64 33.97 -7.88
CA SER A 898 -4.40 33.88 -8.66
C SER A 898 -4.07 35.16 -9.42
N ARG A 899 -5.09 35.94 -9.85
CA ARG A 899 -4.86 37.26 -10.49
C ARG A 899 -4.32 38.29 -9.51
N GLU A 900 -4.61 38.12 -8.22
CA GLU A 900 -4.09 38.94 -7.12
C GLU A 900 -2.76 38.40 -6.54
N GLY A 901 -2.10 37.45 -7.22
CA GLY A 901 -0.85 36.85 -6.77
C GLY A 901 -0.98 35.74 -5.72
N ALA A 902 -2.18 35.35 -5.32
CA ALA A 902 -2.42 34.26 -4.36
C ALA A 902 -2.70 32.93 -5.08
N LEU A 903 -1.70 32.04 -5.13
CA LEU A 903 -1.80 30.75 -5.79
C LEU A 903 -2.55 29.72 -4.92
N VAL A 904 -3.69 29.23 -5.43
CA VAL A 904 -4.50 28.20 -4.74
C VAL A 904 -4.10 26.82 -5.25
N ARG A 905 -3.34 26.06 -4.44
CA ARG A 905 -2.92 24.67 -4.75
C ARG A 905 -4.08 23.67 -4.79
N ASN A 906 -5.15 23.94 -4.01
CA ASN A 906 -6.36 23.12 -3.98
C ASN A 906 -7.59 24.04 -3.88
N ALA A 907 -8.41 24.08 -4.94
CA ALA A 907 -9.61 24.92 -4.98
C ALA A 907 -10.62 24.60 -3.84
N ARG A 908 -10.56 23.39 -3.27
CA ARG A 908 -11.39 22.99 -2.12
C ARG A 908 -11.01 23.74 -0.83
N THR A 909 -9.80 24.25 -0.71
CA THR A 909 -9.31 24.98 0.48
C THR A 909 -9.92 26.39 0.60
N ILE A 910 -10.46 26.95 -0.48
CA ILE A 910 -11.06 28.29 -0.50
C ILE A 910 -12.27 28.38 0.46
N GLU A 911 -13.09 27.34 0.51
CA GLU A 911 -14.25 27.31 1.41
C GLU A 911 -13.84 27.11 2.87
N ALA A 912 -12.74 26.38 3.11
CA ALA A 912 -12.15 26.29 4.44
C ALA A 912 -11.60 27.63 4.91
N LEU A 913 -10.95 28.41 4.03
CA LEU A 913 -10.46 29.76 4.31
C LEU A 913 -11.60 30.70 4.72
N GLY A 914 -12.77 30.60 4.08
CA GLY A 914 -13.97 31.37 4.45
C GLY A 914 -14.56 31.02 5.82
N ARG A 915 -14.09 29.95 6.47
CA ARG A 915 -14.49 29.51 7.81
C ARG A 915 -13.39 29.70 8.85
N VAL A 916 -12.31 30.41 8.50
CA VAL A 916 -11.21 30.66 9.43
C VAL A 916 -11.62 31.77 10.40
N ASP A 917 -11.80 31.41 11.66
CA ASP A 917 -12.05 32.37 12.76
C ASP A 917 -10.75 32.81 13.46
N VAL A 918 -9.66 32.05 13.29
CA VAL A 918 -8.35 32.29 13.94
C VAL A 918 -7.25 32.27 12.90
N LEU A 919 -6.55 33.40 12.77
CA LEU A 919 -5.36 33.51 11.92
C LEU A 919 -4.10 33.31 12.76
N CYS A 920 -3.39 32.23 12.51
CA CYS A 920 -2.05 32.00 13.04
C CYS A 920 -1.05 32.42 11.98
N PHE A 921 -0.35 33.54 12.22
CA PHE A 921 0.73 33.97 11.36
C PHE A 921 2.05 33.49 11.90
N ASP A 922 2.87 32.90 11.03
CA ASP A 922 4.30 32.86 11.29
C ASP A 922 4.83 34.29 11.28
N LYS A 923 5.84 34.59 12.11
CA LYS A 923 6.44 35.92 12.16
C LYS A 923 7.34 36.11 10.95
N THR A 924 8.26 35.18 10.75
CA THR A 924 9.41 35.38 9.87
C THR A 924 9.05 35.01 8.42
N GLY A 925 9.33 35.88 7.46
CA GLY A 925 8.98 35.66 6.04
C GLY A 925 7.48 35.74 5.72
N THR A 926 6.61 35.82 6.75
CA THR A 926 5.16 36.00 6.62
C THR A 926 4.71 37.38 7.10
N LEU A 927 5.00 37.75 8.35
CA LEU A 927 4.76 39.11 8.85
C LEU A 927 5.96 40.03 8.59
N THR A 928 7.18 39.47 8.58
CA THR A 928 8.42 40.19 8.26
C THR A 928 8.92 39.81 6.87
N GLN A 929 9.75 40.65 6.26
CA GLN A 929 10.33 40.40 4.93
C GLN A 929 11.45 39.32 4.93
N GLY A 930 11.75 38.71 6.09
CA GLY A 930 12.87 37.76 6.21
C GLY A 930 14.25 38.37 5.95
N GLN A 931 14.35 39.70 5.94
CA GLN A 931 15.58 40.45 5.66
C GLN A 931 15.97 41.27 6.89
N ILE A 932 17.26 41.28 7.21
CA ILE A 932 17.82 42.16 8.23
C ILE A 932 17.97 43.55 7.61
N ARG A 933 17.41 44.57 8.26
CA ARG A 933 17.54 45.98 7.85
C ARG A 933 18.06 46.83 9.01
N LEU A 934 18.72 47.93 8.66
CA LEU A 934 19.13 48.94 9.64
C LEU A 934 17.87 49.60 10.25
N ALA A 935 17.72 49.55 11.57
CA ALA A 935 16.48 49.97 12.24
C ALA A 935 16.40 51.48 12.53
N THR A 936 17.50 52.23 12.49
CA THR A 936 17.53 53.66 12.85
C THR A 936 18.06 54.53 11.71
N SER A 937 17.39 55.66 11.47
CA SER A 937 17.74 56.66 10.46
C SER A 937 18.09 58.02 11.08
N ASP A 938 18.47 58.06 12.37
CA ASP A 938 18.82 59.31 13.04
C ASP A 938 19.98 60.00 12.30
N PRO A 939 19.79 61.25 11.79
CA PRO A 939 20.86 62.00 11.13
C PRO A 939 22.12 62.17 11.99
N ALA A 940 21.99 62.18 13.32
CA ALA A 940 23.12 62.26 14.24
C ALA A 940 24.05 61.03 14.18
N LEU A 941 23.54 59.88 13.74
CA LEU A 941 24.29 58.62 13.64
C LEU A 941 24.97 58.44 12.28
N ARG A 942 24.86 59.40 11.34
CA ARG A 942 25.55 59.34 10.03
C ARG A 942 27.05 59.08 10.12
N PRO A 943 27.83 59.71 11.03
CA PRO A 943 29.26 59.41 11.15
C PRO A 943 29.55 57.97 11.63
N VAL A 944 28.66 57.43 12.48
CA VAL A 944 28.75 56.05 12.98
C VAL A 944 28.46 55.06 11.86
N LEU A 945 27.42 55.32 11.06
CA LEU A 945 27.10 54.50 9.90
C LEU A 945 28.23 54.55 8.86
N ALA A 946 28.81 55.71 8.59
CA ALA A 946 29.98 55.83 7.72
C ALA A 946 31.18 55.02 8.23
N ALA A 947 31.41 54.98 9.55
CA ALA A 947 32.42 54.10 10.15
C ALA A 947 32.08 52.62 10.00
N GLY A 948 30.81 52.25 10.17
CA GLY A 948 30.30 50.89 9.95
C GLY A 948 30.46 50.41 8.51
N VAL A 949 30.22 51.28 7.52
CA VAL A 949 30.44 50.98 6.10
C VAL A 949 31.93 50.82 5.79
N ARG A 950 32.79 51.72 6.30
CA ARG A 950 34.25 51.57 6.18
C ARG A 950 34.75 50.27 6.81
N ALA A 951 34.15 49.87 7.92
CA ALA A 951 34.40 48.61 8.63
C ALA A 951 33.52 47.46 8.14
N THR A 952 33.08 47.46 6.87
CA THR A 952 32.41 46.35 6.21
C THR A 952 33.27 45.89 5.02
N PRO A 953 33.41 44.58 4.75
CA PRO A 953 34.21 44.10 3.62
C PRO A 953 33.76 44.70 2.30
N LEU A 954 34.70 45.00 1.40
CA LEU A 954 34.36 45.47 0.06
C LEU A 954 33.75 44.32 -0.77
N PRO A 955 32.56 44.52 -1.38
CA PRO A 955 32.00 43.50 -2.26
C PRO A 955 32.90 43.29 -3.48
N ARG A 956 33.16 42.03 -3.84
CA ARG A 956 33.80 41.69 -5.12
C ARG A 956 32.83 42.06 -6.25
N ALA A 957 33.35 42.58 -7.36
CA ALA A 957 32.51 43.04 -8.48
C ALA A 957 31.50 41.96 -8.92
N GLY A 958 30.21 42.28 -8.80
CA GLY A 958 29.10 41.39 -9.17
C GLY A 958 28.72 40.32 -8.15
N GLN A 959 29.35 40.26 -6.97
CA GLN A 959 29.00 39.33 -5.89
C GLN A 959 28.44 40.07 -4.67
N PRO A 960 27.26 39.68 -4.16
CA PRO A 960 26.71 40.30 -2.97
C PRO A 960 27.50 39.86 -1.73
N LEU A 961 27.50 40.69 -0.68
CA LEU A 961 28.27 40.40 0.54
C LEU A 961 27.79 39.08 1.19
N PRO A 962 28.71 38.26 1.74
CA PRO A 962 28.32 36.97 2.32
C PRO A 962 27.48 37.13 3.60
N HIS A 963 27.80 38.08 4.47
CA HIS A 963 27.07 38.28 5.72
C HIS A 963 25.83 39.18 5.55
N LEU A 964 24.67 38.73 6.07
CA LEU A 964 23.41 39.49 6.03
C LEU A 964 23.49 40.84 6.78
N THR A 965 24.20 40.90 7.90
CA THR A 965 24.43 42.14 8.65
C THR A 965 25.30 43.14 7.88
N ASP A 966 26.27 42.65 7.12
CA ASP A 966 27.11 43.48 6.25
C ASP A 966 26.31 44.07 5.10
N ARG A 967 25.44 43.26 4.48
CA ARG A 967 24.45 43.75 3.50
C ARG A 967 23.55 44.82 4.10
N ALA A 968 22.96 44.56 5.26
CA ALA A 968 22.05 45.50 5.91
C ALA A 968 22.69 46.87 6.20
N VAL A 969 23.98 46.89 6.57
CA VAL A 969 24.74 48.13 6.80
C VAL A 969 25.03 48.87 5.49
N VAL A 970 25.45 48.17 4.43
CA VAL A 970 25.77 48.80 3.15
C VAL A 970 24.51 49.28 2.42
N GLU A 971 23.45 48.47 2.40
CA GLU A 971 22.15 48.83 1.83
C GLU A 971 21.52 49.99 2.60
N GLY A 972 21.50 49.93 3.94
CA GLY A 972 20.99 51.02 4.78
C GLY A 972 21.78 52.33 4.60
N ALA A 973 23.10 52.25 4.42
CA ALA A 973 23.91 53.42 4.10
C ALA A 973 23.59 53.98 2.72
N ALA A 974 23.43 53.13 1.71
CA ALA A 974 23.04 53.55 0.36
C ALA A 974 21.66 54.24 0.35
N GLU A 975 20.67 53.70 1.06
CA GLU A 975 19.33 54.30 1.22
C GLU A 975 19.39 55.69 1.88
N LEU A 976 20.27 55.88 2.87
CA LEU A 976 20.46 57.15 3.58
C LEU A 976 21.42 58.13 2.89
N GLY A 977 21.96 57.74 1.74
CA GLY A 977 22.95 58.50 0.97
C GLY A 977 24.31 58.63 1.65
N VAL A 978 24.62 57.74 2.60
CA VAL A 978 25.86 57.74 3.38
C VAL A 978 26.97 57.01 2.62
N ARG A 979 28.11 57.67 2.46
CA ARG A 979 29.29 57.13 1.79
C ARG A 979 30.43 56.84 2.77
N PRO A 980 31.38 55.96 2.43
CA PRO A 980 32.59 55.76 3.21
C PRO A 980 33.38 57.05 3.46
N GLN A 981 33.28 58.04 2.57
CA GLN A 981 33.96 59.33 2.67
C GLN A 981 33.19 60.37 3.53
N ASP A 982 32.00 60.05 4.03
CA ASP A 982 31.24 61.01 4.83
C ASP A 982 31.93 61.28 6.17
N GLY A 983 32.13 62.57 6.45
CA GLY A 983 32.94 63.07 7.57
C GLY A 983 34.45 62.92 7.37
N GLN A 984 34.91 62.26 6.30
CA GLN A 984 36.32 61.96 6.02
C GLN A 984 36.60 62.02 4.50
N PRO A 985 36.59 63.21 3.88
CA PRO A 985 36.77 63.37 2.44
C PRO A 985 38.16 62.89 2.00
N GLY A 986 38.22 62.06 0.96
CA GLY A 986 39.46 61.47 0.47
C GLY A 986 39.95 60.25 1.25
N TRP A 987 39.06 59.57 1.99
CA TRP A 987 39.39 58.29 2.61
C TRP A 987 39.63 57.18 1.58
N GLU A 988 40.74 56.46 1.76
CA GLU A 988 41.12 55.27 0.98
C GLU A 988 41.48 54.10 1.91
N PRO A 989 41.03 52.86 1.62
CA PRO A 989 41.37 51.68 2.39
C PRO A 989 42.83 51.28 2.16
N VAL A 990 43.53 50.90 3.22
CA VAL A 990 44.93 50.42 3.20
C VAL A 990 45.00 48.94 3.54
N ASP A 991 44.35 48.53 4.63
CA ASP A 991 44.39 47.14 5.10
C ASP A 991 43.09 46.75 5.80
N VAL A 992 42.78 45.45 5.80
CA VAL A 992 41.55 44.88 6.37
C VAL A 992 41.90 43.75 7.32
N LEU A 993 41.28 43.80 8.48
CA LEU A 993 41.24 42.69 9.42
C LEU A 993 39.83 42.06 9.35
N PRO A 994 39.68 40.86 8.73
CA PRO A 994 38.38 40.22 8.56
C PRO A 994 37.71 39.92 9.91
N PHE A 995 36.41 39.63 9.92
CA PHE A 995 35.74 39.22 11.15
C PHE A 995 36.22 37.83 11.58
N GLU A 996 36.53 37.67 12.87
CA GLU A 996 36.75 36.36 13.49
C GLU A 996 35.86 36.22 14.73
N PRO A 997 35.18 35.08 14.93
CA PRO A 997 34.29 34.87 16.08
C PRO A 997 35.00 35.04 17.44
N SER A 998 36.26 34.63 17.54
CA SER A 998 37.07 34.76 18.76
C SER A 998 37.40 36.21 19.11
N ARG A 999 37.44 37.10 18.10
CA ARG A 999 37.73 38.53 18.24
C ARG A 999 36.48 39.38 18.36
N GLY A 1000 35.39 38.96 17.73
CA GLY A 1000 34.09 39.63 17.81
C GLY A 1000 34.00 40.96 17.04
N TYR A 1001 34.99 41.32 16.22
CA TYR A 1001 34.94 42.52 15.38
C TYR A 1001 35.68 42.38 14.05
N HIS A 1002 35.27 43.19 13.08
CA HIS A 1002 35.94 43.50 11.82
C HIS A 1002 36.54 44.90 11.89
N ALA A 1003 37.73 45.09 11.33
CA ALA A 1003 38.40 46.38 11.32
C ALA A 1003 39.01 46.70 9.96
N THR A 1004 39.02 47.98 9.61
CA THR A 1004 39.60 48.46 8.36
C THR A 1004 40.45 49.69 8.64
N LEU A 1005 41.72 49.62 8.23
CA LEU A 1005 42.64 50.72 8.26
C LEU A 1005 42.55 51.47 6.93
N GLY A 1006 42.39 52.78 6.98
CA GLY A 1006 42.47 53.63 5.79
C GLY A 1006 43.26 54.92 6.04
N THR A 1007 43.51 55.68 4.98
CA THR A 1007 44.24 56.96 5.02
C THR A 1007 43.34 58.11 4.60
N VAL A 1008 43.44 59.24 5.29
CA VAL A 1008 42.75 60.51 4.97
C VAL A 1008 43.74 61.65 5.12
N GLY A 1009 44.09 62.34 4.03
CA GLY A 1009 44.96 63.52 4.09
C GLY A 1009 46.31 63.30 4.81
N GLY A 1010 46.91 62.11 4.64
CA GLY A 1010 48.18 61.72 5.28
C GLY A 1010 48.07 61.21 6.73
N ARG A 1011 46.85 61.10 7.29
CA ARG A 1011 46.60 60.49 8.61
C ARG A 1011 45.95 59.12 8.46
N THR A 1012 46.29 58.19 9.35
CA THR A 1012 45.64 56.87 9.44
C THR A 1012 44.34 56.94 10.24
N LEU A 1013 43.29 56.33 9.71
CA LEU A 1013 41.97 56.19 10.34
C LEU A 1013 41.61 54.71 10.44
N LEU A 1014 41.39 54.24 11.67
CA LEU A 1014 40.91 52.89 11.93
C LEU A 1014 39.39 52.92 12.13
N SER A 1015 38.65 52.16 11.32
CA SER A 1015 37.21 51.95 11.48
C SER A 1015 36.94 50.52 11.96
N VAL A 1016 36.16 50.37 13.02
CA VAL A 1016 35.88 49.06 13.64
C VAL A 1016 34.37 48.86 13.79
N LYS A 1017 33.90 47.64 13.53
CA LYS A 1017 32.51 47.20 13.71
C LYS A 1017 32.53 45.81 14.32
N GLY A 1018 31.75 45.58 15.37
CA GLY A 1018 31.73 44.30 16.07
C GLY A 1018 30.63 44.22 17.13
N ALA A 1019 30.75 43.22 18.00
CA ALA A 1019 29.91 43.10 19.19
C ALA A 1019 30.07 44.35 20.08
N PRO A 1020 28.97 44.88 20.67
CA PRO A 1020 29.00 46.03 21.58
C PRO A 1020 29.88 45.86 22.81
#